data_AF-A0A6I0DXW9-F1
#
_entry.id   AF-A0A6I0DXW9-F1
#
_cell.length_a   1.000
_cell.length_b   1.000
_cell.length_c   1.000
_cell.angle_alpha   90.00
_cell.angle_beta   90.00
_cell.angle_gamma   90.00
#
_symmetry.space_group_name_H-M   'P 1'
#
loop_
_entity.id
_entity.type
_entity.pdbx_description
1 polymer ?
#
loop_
_entity_poly.entity_id
_entity_poly.type
_entity_poly.pdbx_seq_one_letter_code
_entity_poly.pdbx_strand_id
1 'polypeptide(L)'
;MNETTIYTLLKILASHAVNHGFDTHIDIFVDELLSENVSSRFRNEFVAYYQGQKSDSRKQLSIEVDVLDNDSLTKDTCVELRKTLTIEDRIMIVVKLFEMYEKFKNNPNFIDLPDLVANCLNVDPADTKFIKRFVALNEYDSIDPFRLVKLKGSPKLSDGKSCEYKNINQREIPGLNGCIYFLLLPDIQSYLVKFYGDSKLYLDSKEVFAEKIYLFQVGSTIKGFGISPIHYSTLVGLSGTRGEVQRAILTAEDIEYKYRNSKNGIKPFRISEESGQLIGIMGSSGVGKSTLLNLLTGKQKPNRGRVLINGYDIHAEKHAVQGIIGLVPQDDLLFENLTVYQNMFYNAKLCFGNYTKKQIDILVKKVLNDLELFEIQDLKVGSPLNKVISGGQRKRLNIGLELLREPTILFVDEPTSGLSSSDSLMVMKLLKAQANKGKLVIANIHQPSDKVFRLFDKLWVLDKGGYPIYSGAPLDAVSYFKRIVNPISSTDGGCLNCGSINPEQILEVIERKEVDENGNFTTKRQVEPQQWYDHYVEIIQNHVPVNGHKEALPKNNFRLPNVLKQLKIFSIRNLLSKLSNKQYVLLNLFEPIVLGLILSFFVKYSVGDDYIFANNKNLPAFIFMSVIVSLFLGLSVSAEEIIGDRKILERESFLNLSRFSYLNSKVLYLFALSALQMFLFVFVGTMIIEVQGLTLQYWLVLFSAACFSNLLGLIISSAMSSVVTIYITIPFILVPQILLSGTVVEYDNLHPTLTRKVYVPVIADIMPSRWAYEALAVEQFTNNRFERNFFNYDMAVSQSNFRSSFLIPRLQAKLEESIRLSSSESPNQQQIGKHVKLIGNELDALVKATSVPPFEYTEDLKRGELNDDIIDELSGYLFFLKRTVAENSKKAIHDRDSIYN
;
A
#
# COMPACT_ATOMS: atom_id res chain seq x y z
N MET A 1 24.42 -5.43 -35.37
CA MET A 1 23.96 -4.04 -35.23
C MET A 1 22.54 -3.95 -35.78
N ASN A 2 21.76 -2.94 -35.39
CA ASN A 2 20.43 -2.71 -35.99
C ASN A 2 20.58 -2.05 -37.37
N GLU A 3 19.58 -2.22 -38.25
CA GLU A 3 19.56 -1.63 -39.59
C GLU A 3 19.73 -0.10 -39.55
N THR A 4 19.11 0.55 -38.56
CA THR A 4 19.19 2.00 -38.35
C THR A 4 20.61 2.45 -38.03
N THR A 5 21.33 1.70 -37.18
CA THR A 5 22.72 1.98 -36.81
C THR A 5 23.65 1.88 -38.02
N ILE A 6 23.46 0.83 -38.83
CA ILE A 6 24.23 0.59 -40.06
C ILE A 6 23.97 1.71 -41.06
N TYR A 7 22.70 2.06 -41.27
CA TYR A 7 22.30 3.12 -42.18
C TYR A 7 22.86 4.50 -41.78
N THR A 8 22.83 4.84 -40.48
CA THR A 8 23.46 6.07 -40.00
C THR A 8 24.97 6.07 -40.22
N LEU A 9 25.65 4.97 -39.88
CA LEU A 9 27.10 4.86 -40.08
C LEU A 9 27.45 5.05 -41.56
N LEU A 10 26.70 4.45 -42.47
CA LEU A 10 26.82 4.63 -43.92
C LEU A 10 26.60 6.09 -44.35
N LYS A 11 25.61 6.80 -43.78
CA LYS A 11 25.41 8.24 -44.03
C LYS A 11 26.58 9.11 -43.58
N ILE A 12 27.12 8.83 -42.39
CA ILE A 12 28.28 9.55 -41.84
C ILE A 12 29.50 9.35 -42.75
N LEU A 13 29.76 8.10 -43.15
CA LEU A 13 30.86 7.76 -44.06
C LEU A 13 30.69 8.38 -45.45
N ALA A 14 29.46 8.39 -46.00
CA ALA A 14 29.15 9.03 -47.27
C ALA A 14 29.39 10.54 -47.23
N SER A 15 28.95 11.22 -46.16
CA SER A 15 29.15 12.66 -46.00
C SER A 15 30.63 13.03 -45.87
N HIS A 16 31.40 12.23 -45.13
CA HIS A 16 32.86 12.40 -45.04
C HIS A 16 33.56 12.20 -46.41
N ALA A 17 33.15 11.16 -47.16
CA ALA A 17 33.72 10.84 -48.47
C ALA A 17 33.37 11.86 -49.58
N VAL A 18 32.30 12.64 -49.43
CA VAL A 18 31.97 13.74 -50.35
C VAL A 18 32.94 14.92 -50.19
N ASN A 19 33.32 15.23 -48.94
CA ASN A 19 34.14 16.41 -48.63
C ASN A 19 35.66 16.17 -48.78
N HIS A 20 36.15 14.96 -48.51
CA HIS A 20 37.58 14.63 -48.55
C HIS A 20 38.00 13.75 -49.73
N GLY A 21 37.07 13.40 -50.62
CA GLY A 21 37.28 12.48 -51.73
C GLY A 21 36.97 11.03 -51.35
N PHE A 22 36.48 10.26 -52.34
CA PHE A 22 36.19 8.84 -52.16
C PHE A 22 37.50 8.06 -52.23
N ASP A 23 38.03 7.68 -51.07
CA ASP A 23 39.27 6.91 -50.98
C ASP A 23 38.98 5.41 -51.12
N THR A 24 39.87 4.67 -51.79
CA THR A 24 39.78 3.19 -51.97
C THR A 24 39.62 2.44 -50.65
N HIS A 25 40.07 3.04 -49.56
CA HIS A 25 39.97 2.51 -48.20
C HIS A 25 38.56 2.55 -47.60
N ILE A 26 37.77 3.59 -47.91
CA ILE A 26 36.37 3.69 -47.47
C ILE A 26 35.53 2.63 -48.19
N ASP A 27 35.84 2.36 -49.47
CA ASP A 27 35.17 1.34 -50.28
C ASP A 27 35.37 -0.06 -49.70
N ILE A 28 36.61 -0.42 -49.32
CA ILE A 28 36.92 -1.72 -48.69
C ILE A 28 36.14 -1.92 -47.38
N PHE A 29 36.04 -0.88 -46.55
CA PHE A 29 35.31 -0.98 -45.28
C PHE A 29 33.80 -1.03 -45.48
N VAL A 30 33.26 -0.23 -46.40
CA VAL A 30 31.83 -0.28 -46.75
C VAL A 30 31.48 -1.65 -47.32
N ASP A 31 32.33 -2.22 -48.17
CA ASP A 31 32.16 -3.57 -48.70
C ASP A 31 32.29 -4.65 -47.61
N GLU A 32 33.24 -4.54 -46.66
CA GLU A 32 33.31 -5.43 -45.48
C GLU A 32 32.01 -5.33 -44.65
N LEU A 33 31.55 -4.12 -44.33
CA LEU A 33 30.40 -3.88 -43.47
C LEU A 33 29.09 -4.35 -44.11
N LEU A 34 28.98 -4.23 -45.44
CA LEU A 34 27.88 -4.74 -46.25
C LEU A 34 27.96 -6.27 -46.44
N SER A 35 29.17 -6.84 -46.53
CA SER A 35 29.39 -8.29 -46.60
C SER A 35 28.99 -9.00 -45.31
N GLU A 36 29.17 -8.35 -44.15
CA GLU A 36 28.80 -8.89 -42.84
C GLU A 36 27.29 -8.83 -42.54
N ASN A 37 26.55 -7.87 -43.13
CA ASN A 37 25.17 -7.56 -42.72
C ASN A 37 24.10 -7.67 -43.82
N VAL A 38 24.47 -8.10 -45.03
CA VAL A 38 23.64 -8.44 -46.21
C VAL A 38 22.29 -7.71 -46.34
N SER A 39 22.27 -6.64 -47.14
CA SER A 39 21.21 -6.43 -48.13
C SER A 39 21.71 -5.55 -49.30
N SER A 40 21.41 -5.92 -50.54
CA SER A 40 21.68 -5.10 -51.74
C SER A 40 21.00 -3.72 -51.67
N ARG A 41 19.96 -3.60 -50.84
CA ARG A 41 19.24 -2.36 -50.53
C ARG A 41 20.14 -1.32 -49.86
N PHE A 42 20.93 -1.69 -48.83
CA PHE A 42 21.80 -0.73 -48.14
C PHE A 42 22.90 -0.18 -49.04
N ARG A 43 23.42 -1.00 -49.97
CA ARG A 43 24.40 -0.58 -50.96
C ARG A 43 23.81 0.46 -51.92
N ASN A 44 22.61 0.21 -52.43
CA ASN A 44 21.91 1.14 -53.32
C ASN A 44 21.54 2.45 -52.60
N GLU A 45 21.11 2.40 -51.34
CA GLU A 45 20.80 3.58 -50.54
C GLU A 45 22.06 4.41 -50.19
N PHE A 46 23.19 3.76 -49.87
CA PHE A 46 24.48 4.45 -49.67
C PHE A 46 24.95 5.16 -50.94
N VAL A 47 24.93 4.46 -52.08
CA VAL A 47 25.31 5.03 -53.38
C VAL A 47 24.37 6.18 -53.77
N ALA A 48 23.06 6.03 -53.57
CA ALA A 48 22.09 7.08 -53.84
C ALA A 48 22.31 8.32 -52.97
N TYR A 49 22.61 8.14 -51.68
CA TYR A 49 22.90 9.25 -50.76
C TYR A 49 24.21 9.96 -51.10
N TYR A 50 25.27 9.18 -51.38
CA TYR A 50 26.57 9.70 -51.81
C TYR A 50 26.46 10.50 -53.13
N GLN A 51 25.74 9.97 -54.12
CA GLN A 51 25.50 10.65 -55.40
C GLN A 51 24.61 11.90 -55.22
N GLY A 52 23.60 11.83 -54.34
CA GLY A 52 22.73 12.96 -54.00
C GLY A 52 23.51 14.13 -53.40
N GLN A 53 24.34 13.89 -52.38
CA GLN A 53 25.17 14.94 -51.79
C GLN A 53 26.21 15.49 -52.79
N LYS A 54 26.86 14.64 -53.59
CA LYS A 54 27.79 15.07 -54.63
C LYS A 54 27.13 15.97 -55.69
N SER A 55 25.83 15.83 -55.91
CA SER A 55 25.04 16.68 -56.80
C SER A 55 24.69 18.05 -56.19
N ASP A 56 24.46 18.12 -54.88
CA ASP A 56 24.23 19.37 -54.15
C ASP A 56 25.52 20.17 -53.94
N SER A 57 26.66 19.51 -53.66
CA SER A 57 27.97 20.17 -53.58
C SER A 57 28.40 20.85 -54.89
N ARG A 58 27.94 20.33 -56.05
CA ARG A 58 28.16 20.97 -57.36
C ARG A 58 27.34 22.25 -57.58
N LYS A 59 26.24 22.46 -56.85
CA LYS A 59 25.42 23.68 -56.95
C LYS A 59 25.98 24.86 -56.15
N GLN A 60 26.93 24.63 -55.23
CA GLN A 60 27.51 25.64 -54.35
C GLN A 60 28.91 26.12 -54.77
N LEU A 61 29.41 25.72 -55.94
CA LEU A 61 30.69 26.19 -56.50
C LEU A 61 30.58 27.59 -57.13
N SER A 62 30.25 28.59 -56.29
CA SER A 62 30.52 30.00 -56.55
C SER A 62 30.34 30.76 -55.24
N ILE A 63 31.41 30.90 -54.45
CA ILE A 63 31.70 32.02 -53.52
C ILE A 63 33.08 31.75 -52.89
N GLU A 64 33.82 32.83 -52.72
CA GLU A 64 35.23 32.94 -52.34
C GLU A 64 35.63 32.25 -51.04
N VAL A 65 36.90 31.86 -51.04
CA VAL A 65 37.68 31.22 -49.98
C VAL A 65 37.89 32.20 -48.83
N ASP A 66 37.38 31.86 -47.65
CA ASP A 66 37.97 32.30 -46.39
C ASP A 66 37.83 31.19 -45.33
N VAL A 67 39.00 30.77 -44.84
CA VAL A 67 39.33 30.02 -43.62
C VAL A 67 38.24 29.07 -43.10
N LEU A 68 38.32 27.82 -43.56
CA LEU A 68 37.60 26.65 -43.05
C LEU A 68 38.02 26.35 -41.59
N ASP A 69 37.12 26.64 -40.65
CA ASP A 69 37.10 25.97 -39.36
C ASP A 69 36.57 24.53 -39.56
N ASN A 70 37.29 23.56 -38.99
CA ASN A 70 37.07 22.12 -39.09
C ASN A 70 35.74 21.66 -38.45
N ASP A 71 34.61 21.79 -39.14
CA ASP A 71 33.37 21.12 -38.72
C ASP A 71 32.66 20.43 -39.90
N SER A 72 33.01 19.15 -40.08
CA SER A 72 32.61 18.27 -41.18
C SER A 72 31.29 17.50 -40.95
N LEU A 73 30.47 17.91 -39.97
CA LEU A 73 29.09 17.45 -39.79
C LEU A 73 28.21 18.67 -39.48
N THR A 74 27.18 18.93 -40.27
CA THR A 74 26.26 20.05 -39.96
C THR A 74 25.58 19.79 -38.61
N LYS A 75 25.54 20.83 -37.76
CA LYS A 75 24.91 20.78 -36.43
C LYS A 75 23.48 20.22 -36.49
N ASP A 76 22.77 20.48 -37.58
CA ASP A 76 21.42 19.96 -37.84
C ASP A 76 21.38 18.44 -38.05
N THR A 77 22.36 17.88 -38.77
CA THR A 77 22.49 16.43 -38.96
C THR A 77 22.80 15.74 -37.63
N CYS A 78 23.67 16.32 -36.81
CA CYS A 78 23.94 15.82 -35.46
C CYS A 78 22.68 15.81 -34.58
N VAL A 79 21.85 16.86 -34.64
CA VAL A 79 20.60 16.94 -33.87
C VAL A 79 19.58 15.91 -34.33
N GLU A 80 19.45 15.68 -35.63
CA GLU A 80 18.54 14.68 -36.19
C GLU A 80 18.97 13.24 -35.83
N LEU A 81 20.27 12.94 -35.92
CA LEU A 81 20.83 11.65 -35.53
C LEU A 81 20.65 11.37 -34.02
N ARG A 82 20.82 12.38 -33.17
CA ARG A 82 20.55 12.24 -31.72
C ARG A 82 19.09 11.92 -31.41
N LYS A 83 18.13 12.39 -32.22
CA LYS A 83 16.69 12.11 -32.00
C LYS A 83 16.29 10.71 -32.41
N THR A 84 17.00 10.11 -33.36
CA THR A 84 16.65 8.83 -33.98
C THR A 84 17.38 7.63 -33.37
N LEU A 85 18.52 7.85 -32.70
CA LEU A 85 19.39 6.78 -32.20
C LEU A 85 19.34 6.65 -30.67
N THR A 86 19.30 5.41 -30.20
CA THR A 86 19.50 5.08 -28.78
C THR A 86 20.96 5.32 -28.36
N ILE A 87 21.25 5.45 -27.07
CA ILE A 87 22.63 5.60 -26.58
C ILE A 87 23.48 4.38 -26.97
N GLU A 88 22.91 3.17 -26.92
CA GLU A 88 23.57 1.93 -27.36
C GLU A 88 23.97 2.00 -28.84
N ASP A 89 23.07 2.47 -29.71
CA ASP A 89 23.36 2.65 -31.14
C ASP A 89 24.48 3.66 -31.35
N ARG A 90 24.46 4.78 -30.61
CA ARG A 90 25.49 5.83 -30.70
C ARG A 90 26.86 5.31 -30.31
N ILE A 91 26.95 4.59 -29.19
CA ILE A 91 28.18 3.96 -28.73
C ILE A 91 28.69 2.96 -29.76
N MET A 92 27.82 2.11 -30.34
CA MET A 92 28.26 1.15 -31.34
C MET A 92 28.76 1.81 -32.63
N ILE A 93 28.18 2.94 -33.05
CA ILE A 93 28.71 3.75 -34.16
C ILE A 93 30.14 4.20 -33.84
N VAL A 94 30.37 4.75 -32.64
CA VAL A 94 31.69 5.21 -32.19
C VAL A 94 32.69 4.06 -32.11
N VAL A 95 32.29 2.89 -31.57
CA VAL A 95 33.12 1.68 -31.52
C VAL A 95 33.54 1.25 -32.92
N LYS A 96 32.61 1.20 -33.89
CA LYS A 96 32.93 0.85 -35.28
C LYS A 96 33.84 1.85 -35.97
N LEU A 97 33.69 3.14 -35.69
CA LEU A 97 34.61 4.17 -36.19
C LEU A 97 36.02 4.02 -35.60
N PHE A 98 36.15 3.63 -34.33
CA PHE A 98 37.46 3.34 -33.74
C PHE A 98 38.09 2.02 -34.23
N GLU A 99 37.30 0.98 -34.49
CA GLU A 99 37.78 -0.23 -35.20
C GLU A 99 38.34 0.16 -36.58
N MET A 100 37.69 1.09 -37.27
CA MET A 100 38.16 1.59 -38.56
C MET A 100 39.44 2.43 -38.41
N TYR A 101 39.52 3.28 -37.39
CA TYR A 101 40.73 4.05 -37.08
C TYR A 101 41.97 3.16 -36.86
N GLU A 102 41.82 2.00 -36.20
CA GLU A 102 42.92 1.04 -36.01
C GLU A 102 43.47 0.54 -37.35
N LYS A 103 42.59 0.23 -38.31
CA LYS A 103 42.99 -0.21 -39.67
C LYS A 103 43.67 0.89 -40.50
N PHE A 104 43.38 2.17 -40.24
CA PHE A 104 43.77 3.30 -41.11
C PHE A 104 44.56 4.42 -40.40
N LYS A 105 45.31 4.07 -39.35
CA LYS A 105 46.09 5.00 -38.49
C LYS A 105 47.01 5.99 -39.23
N ASN A 106 47.36 5.70 -40.50
CA ASN A 106 48.26 6.49 -41.32
C ASN A 106 47.57 7.56 -42.19
N ASN A 107 46.24 7.62 -42.23
CA ASN A 107 45.51 8.60 -43.04
C ASN A 107 45.18 9.87 -42.23
N PRO A 108 45.81 11.03 -42.52
CA PRO A 108 45.63 12.26 -41.73
C PRO A 108 44.19 12.79 -41.74
N ASN A 109 43.41 12.50 -42.78
CA ASN A 109 42.01 12.94 -42.89
C ASN A 109 41.06 12.15 -41.97
N PHE A 110 41.51 11.02 -41.44
CA PHE A 110 40.69 10.10 -40.64
C PHE A 110 41.00 10.14 -39.13
N ILE A 111 42.01 10.92 -38.72
CA ILE A 111 42.52 10.87 -37.34
C ILE A 111 41.51 11.40 -36.32
N ASP A 112 40.78 12.46 -36.67
CA ASP A 112 39.88 13.16 -35.74
C ASP A 112 38.40 12.77 -35.90
N LEU A 113 38.05 12.01 -36.94
CA LEU A 113 36.65 11.69 -37.25
C LEU A 113 35.91 10.95 -36.11
N PRO A 114 36.47 9.89 -35.49
CA PRO A 114 35.77 9.19 -34.41
C PRO A 114 35.48 10.09 -33.19
N ASP A 115 36.43 10.97 -32.84
CA ASP A 115 36.31 11.89 -31.71
C ASP A 115 35.28 13.02 -32.02
N LEU A 116 35.26 13.54 -33.25
CA LEU A 116 34.24 14.49 -33.73
C LEU A 116 32.83 13.88 -33.72
N VAL A 117 32.68 12.65 -34.22
CA VAL A 117 31.38 11.95 -34.26
C VAL A 117 30.90 11.61 -32.85
N ALA A 118 31.80 11.20 -31.94
CA ALA A 118 31.44 10.96 -30.54
C ALA A 118 30.86 12.22 -29.86
N ASN A 119 31.51 13.38 -30.07
CA ASN A 119 31.01 14.68 -29.61
C ASN A 119 29.66 15.04 -30.27
N CYS A 120 29.54 14.82 -31.58
CA CYS A 120 28.31 15.05 -32.33
C CYS A 120 27.14 14.19 -31.84
N LEU A 121 27.37 12.94 -31.43
CA LEU A 121 26.36 12.03 -30.89
C LEU A 121 26.11 12.21 -29.39
N ASN A 122 26.87 13.10 -28.73
CA ASN A 122 26.81 13.36 -27.30
C ASN A 122 27.07 12.09 -26.47
N VAL A 123 28.11 11.34 -26.84
CA VAL A 123 28.65 10.23 -26.04
C VAL A 123 29.59 10.81 -24.98
N ASP A 124 29.60 10.23 -23.78
CA ASP A 124 30.45 10.74 -22.68
C ASP A 124 31.94 10.78 -23.11
N PRO A 125 32.65 11.91 -22.91
CA PRO A 125 34.05 12.05 -23.28
C PRO A 125 34.98 11.03 -22.60
N ALA A 126 34.68 10.64 -21.35
CA ALA A 126 35.43 9.62 -20.64
C ALA A 126 35.22 8.24 -21.28
N ASP A 127 33.97 7.89 -21.62
CA ASP A 127 33.67 6.64 -22.30
C ASP A 127 34.33 6.59 -23.68
N THR A 128 34.29 7.68 -24.45
CA THR A 128 34.98 7.82 -25.75
C THR A 128 36.49 7.57 -25.62
N LYS A 129 37.13 8.15 -24.60
CA LYS A 129 38.56 7.95 -24.32
C LYS A 129 38.89 6.50 -23.97
N PHE A 130 38.07 5.84 -23.15
CA PHE A 130 38.28 4.44 -22.79
C PHE A 130 37.99 3.48 -23.94
N ILE A 131 36.96 3.77 -24.76
CA ILE A 131 36.68 3.04 -26.00
C ILE A 131 37.89 3.14 -26.93
N LYS A 132 38.42 4.34 -27.19
CA LYS A 132 39.63 4.54 -28.02
C LYS A 132 40.81 3.69 -27.53
N ARG A 133 41.05 3.66 -26.22
CA ARG A 133 42.13 2.87 -25.60
C ARG A 133 41.92 1.37 -25.71
N PHE A 134 40.68 0.90 -25.51
CA PHE A 134 40.33 -0.52 -25.54
C PHE A 134 40.25 -1.09 -26.95
N VAL A 135 39.69 -0.32 -27.88
CA VAL A 135 39.45 -0.73 -29.26
C VAL A 135 40.73 -0.56 -30.10
N ALA A 136 41.25 0.67 -30.18
CA ALA A 136 42.24 1.05 -31.17
C ALA A 136 43.70 1.06 -30.68
N LEU A 137 43.95 1.28 -29.39
CA LEU A 137 45.31 1.37 -28.85
C LEU A 137 45.77 0.10 -28.13
N ASN A 138 44.85 -0.81 -27.78
CA ASN A 138 45.10 -2.00 -26.96
C ASN A 138 45.88 -1.68 -25.65
N GLU A 139 45.69 -0.47 -25.11
CA GLU A 139 46.36 0.05 -23.91
C GLU A 139 45.54 -0.25 -22.65
N TYR A 140 45.61 -1.47 -22.15
CA TYR A 140 44.77 -1.91 -21.02
C TYR A 140 45.19 -1.35 -19.65
N ASP A 141 46.49 -1.10 -19.43
CA ASP A 141 47.01 -0.61 -18.14
C ASP A 141 46.62 0.85 -17.83
N SER A 142 46.20 1.61 -18.85
CA SER A 142 45.78 3.01 -18.70
C SER A 142 44.26 3.17 -18.52
N ILE A 143 43.52 2.06 -18.54
CA ILE A 143 42.08 2.02 -18.30
C ILE A 143 41.83 1.90 -16.78
N ASP A 144 40.77 2.52 -16.29
CA ASP A 144 40.36 2.39 -14.89
C ASP A 144 40.19 0.89 -14.51
N PRO A 145 40.93 0.39 -13.51
CA PRO A 145 40.83 -1.01 -13.06
C PRO A 145 39.41 -1.43 -12.64
N PHE A 146 38.56 -0.46 -12.25
CA PHE A 146 37.17 -0.72 -11.91
C PHE A 146 36.25 -0.93 -13.12
N ARG A 147 36.70 -0.54 -14.32
CA ARG A 147 35.96 -0.69 -15.59
C ARG A 147 36.45 -1.85 -16.45
N LEU A 148 37.62 -2.42 -16.17
CA LEU A 148 38.21 -3.48 -16.98
C LEU A 148 38.25 -4.81 -16.23
N VAL A 149 37.64 -5.85 -16.81
CA VAL A 149 37.70 -7.23 -16.31
C VAL A 149 38.35 -8.12 -17.35
N LYS A 150 39.22 -9.01 -16.88
CA LYS A 150 39.93 -9.98 -17.71
C LYS A 150 39.61 -11.41 -17.29
N LEU A 151 39.25 -12.24 -18.25
CA LEU A 151 39.12 -13.69 -18.04
C LEU A 151 40.26 -14.39 -18.78
N LYS A 152 41.05 -15.17 -18.05
CA LYS A 152 42.24 -15.85 -18.58
C LYS A 152 42.05 -17.36 -18.62
N GLY A 153 42.49 -17.97 -19.72
CA GLY A 153 42.54 -19.41 -19.93
C GLY A 153 43.96 -20.01 -19.85
N SER A 154 44.11 -21.27 -20.27
CA SER A 154 45.39 -22.00 -20.24
C SER A 154 46.45 -21.37 -21.18
N PRO A 155 47.76 -21.44 -20.87
CA PRO A 155 48.71 -20.41 -21.28
C PRO A 155 49.38 -20.60 -22.66
N LYS A 156 48.89 -21.47 -23.56
CA LYS A 156 49.51 -21.64 -24.89
C LYS A 156 48.67 -20.99 -25.98
N LEU A 157 49.04 -19.76 -26.35
CA LEU A 157 48.67 -19.12 -27.61
C LEU A 157 49.71 -19.49 -28.68
N SER A 158 49.24 -19.85 -29.87
CA SER A 158 50.03 -20.30 -31.02
C SER A 158 51.00 -19.23 -31.56
N ASP A 159 50.76 -17.95 -31.25
CA ASP A 159 51.35 -16.78 -31.93
C ASP A 159 52.32 -15.92 -31.07
N GLY A 160 52.75 -16.38 -29.89
CA GLY A 160 53.76 -15.65 -29.09
C GLY A 160 53.33 -14.30 -28.49
N LYS A 161 52.09 -13.83 -28.69
CA LYS A 161 51.49 -12.70 -27.96
C LYS A 161 51.12 -13.15 -26.54
N SER A 162 51.73 -12.55 -25.50
CA SER A 162 51.43 -12.87 -24.10
C SER A 162 50.26 -12.03 -23.56
N CYS A 163 49.33 -12.67 -22.85
CA CYS A 163 48.30 -11.96 -22.09
C CYS A 163 48.86 -11.40 -20.75
N GLU A 164 50.00 -10.73 -20.73
CA GLU A 164 50.60 -10.24 -19.47
C GLU A 164 50.40 -8.73 -19.31
N TYR A 165 49.45 -8.35 -18.44
CA TYR A 165 49.22 -6.97 -18.01
C TYR A 165 49.02 -6.99 -16.49
N LYS A 166 49.73 -6.12 -15.76
CA LYS A 166 50.04 -6.33 -14.33
C LYS A 166 48.98 -5.82 -13.33
N ASN A 167 47.97 -5.06 -13.76
CA ASN A 167 47.02 -4.38 -12.85
C ASN A 167 45.55 -4.51 -13.25
N ILE A 168 45.06 -5.71 -13.59
CA ILE A 168 43.66 -5.92 -14.03
C ILE A 168 42.96 -6.97 -13.17
N ASN A 169 41.69 -6.72 -12.81
CA ASN A 169 40.83 -7.71 -12.15
C ASN A 169 40.72 -8.95 -13.02
N GLN A 170 41.31 -10.07 -12.58
CA GLN A 170 41.43 -11.29 -13.36
C GLN A 170 40.74 -12.49 -12.70
N ARG A 171 40.11 -13.34 -13.52
CA ARG A 171 39.57 -14.63 -13.10
C ARG A 171 39.98 -15.72 -14.10
N GLU A 172 40.43 -16.85 -13.57
CA GLU A 172 40.78 -18.01 -14.41
C GLU A 172 39.55 -18.84 -14.74
N ILE A 173 39.43 -19.23 -16.01
CA ILE A 173 38.36 -20.11 -16.48
C ILE A 173 38.99 -21.38 -17.06
N PRO A 174 38.73 -22.55 -16.43
CA PRO A 174 39.19 -23.83 -16.95
C PRO A 174 38.62 -24.09 -18.36
N GLY A 175 39.45 -24.62 -19.26
CA GLY A 175 39.05 -24.98 -20.63
C GLY A 175 39.06 -23.85 -21.67
N LEU A 176 39.25 -22.59 -21.26
CA LEU A 176 39.45 -21.48 -22.19
C LEU A 176 40.88 -21.53 -22.74
N ASN A 177 41.05 -21.52 -24.06
CA ASN A 177 42.34 -21.29 -24.73
C ASN A 177 42.34 -19.85 -25.28
N GLY A 178 42.96 -18.94 -24.53
CA GLY A 178 42.98 -17.50 -24.83
C GLY A 178 42.61 -16.60 -23.65
N CYS A 179 42.28 -15.34 -23.95
CA CYS A 179 41.92 -14.30 -22.99
C CYS A 179 40.72 -13.49 -23.51
N ILE A 180 39.78 -13.16 -22.63
CA ILE A 180 38.63 -12.30 -22.94
C ILE A 180 38.73 -11.04 -22.09
N TYR A 181 38.66 -9.87 -22.73
CA TYR A 181 38.64 -8.57 -22.07
C TYR A 181 37.23 -7.97 -22.12
N PHE A 182 36.82 -7.37 -21.00
CA PHE A 182 35.53 -6.71 -20.84
C PHE A 182 35.74 -5.27 -20.36
N LEU A 183 35.28 -4.29 -21.14
CA LEU A 183 35.24 -2.88 -20.74
C LEU A 183 33.81 -2.47 -20.38
N LEU A 184 33.59 -2.05 -19.14
CA LEU A 184 32.32 -1.54 -18.64
C LEU A 184 32.03 -0.15 -19.20
N LEU A 185 30.84 -0.01 -19.78
CA LEU A 185 30.25 1.27 -20.18
C LEU A 185 29.13 1.63 -19.17
N PRO A 186 29.37 2.59 -18.26
CA PRO A 186 28.44 2.89 -17.16
C PRO A 186 27.06 3.36 -17.64
N ASP A 187 27.02 4.16 -18.71
CA ASP A 187 25.79 4.80 -19.20
C ASP A 187 24.74 3.79 -19.69
N ILE A 188 25.20 2.70 -20.31
CA ILE A 188 24.33 1.64 -20.85
C ILE A 188 24.38 0.34 -20.03
N GLN A 189 25.15 0.31 -18.93
CA GLN A 189 25.36 -0.88 -18.10
C GLN A 189 25.62 -2.14 -18.94
N SER A 190 26.55 -2.04 -19.89
CA SER A 190 26.94 -3.13 -20.78
C SER A 190 28.46 -3.19 -20.88
N TYR A 191 28.99 -4.34 -21.31
CA TYR A 191 30.42 -4.50 -21.53
C TYR A 191 30.74 -4.55 -23.03
N LEU A 192 31.82 -3.91 -23.45
CA LEU A 192 32.46 -4.23 -24.71
C LEU A 192 33.40 -5.42 -24.50
N VAL A 193 33.30 -6.40 -25.39
CA VAL A 193 34.03 -7.67 -25.30
C VAL A 193 34.97 -7.81 -26.47
N LYS A 194 36.24 -8.09 -26.18
CA LYS A 194 37.26 -8.44 -27.17
C LYS A 194 37.88 -9.76 -26.77
N PHE A 195 37.87 -10.73 -27.67
CA PHE A 195 38.41 -12.07 -27.45
C PHE A 195 39.73 -12.25 -28.21
N TYR A 196 40.72 -12.85 -27.54
CA TYR A 196 41.99 -13.27 -28.14
C TYR A 196 42.18 -14.76 -27.90
N GLY A 197 42.19 -15.57 -28.95
CA GLY A 197 42.50 -17.01 -28.87
C GLY A 197 41.80 -17.84 -29.93
N ASP A 198 42.05 -19.15 -29.87
CA ASP A 198 41.60 -20.13 -30.87
C ASP A 198 40.32 -20.89 -30.45
N SER A 199 39.78 -20.57 -29.27
CA SER A 199 38.56 -21.21 -28.75
C SER A 199 37.33 -20.76 -29.53
N LYS A 200 36.49 -21.70 -29.96
CA LYS A 200 35.16 -21.38 -30.52
C LYS A 200 34.23 -20.93 -29.40
N LEU A 201 33.92 -19.64 -29.41
CA LEU A 201 33.01 -19.00 -28.45
C LEU A 201 31.72 -18.57 -29.15
N TYR A 202 30.61 -18.62 -28.41
CA TYR A 202 29.30 -18.21 -28.86
C TYR A 202 28.72 -17.20 -27.86
N LEU A 203 28.35 -16.01 -28.34
CA LEU A 203 27.62 -14.98 -27.61
C LEU A 203 26.16 -15.03 -28.04
N ASP A 204 25.25 -15.37 -27.13
CA ASP A 204 23.81 -15.47 -27.40
C ASP A 204 23.48 -16.30 -28.66
N SER A 205 24.25 -17.39 -28.86
CA SER A 205 24.19 -18.31 -30.02
C SER A 205 24.83 -17.81 -31.32
N LYS A 206 25.47 -16.63 -31.34
CA LYS A 206 26.28 -16.15 -32.46
C LYS A 206 27.75 -16.41 -32.21
N GLU A 207 28.47 -16.88 -33.22
CA GLU A 207 29.91 -17.11 -33.11
C GLU A 207 30.68 -15.79 -32.86
N VAL A 208 31.60 -15.83 -31.90
CA VAL A 208 32.48 -14.73 -31.52
C VAL A 208 33.83 -14.97 -32.19
N PHE A 209 34.21 -14.07 -33.09
CA PHE A 209 35.50 -14.11 -33.76
C PHE A 209 36.57 -13.40 -32.94
N ALA A 210 37.82 -13.88 -33.01
CA ALA A 210 38.95 -13.24 -32.36
C ALA A 210 39.18 -11.82 -32.89
N GLU A 211 39.68 -10.94 -32.02
CA GLU A 211 40.01 -9.53 -32.26
C GLU A 211 38.82 -8.61 -32.67
N LYS A 212 37.61 -9.15 -32.87
CA LYS A 212 36.38 -8.37 -33.08
C LYS A 212 35.73 -7.93 -31.78
N ILE A 213 35.05 -6.79 -31.81
CA ILE A 213 34.34 -6.26 -30.63
C ILE A 213 32.85 -6.58 -30.70
N TYR A 214 32.35 -7.06 -29.58
CA TYR A 214 30.95 -7.38 -29.37
C TYR A 214 30.41 -6.64 -28.16
N LEU A 215 29.12 -6.32 -28.20
CA LEU A 215 28.40 -5.75 -27.06
C LEU A 215 27.83 -6.89 -26.21
N PHE A 216 28.18 -6.90 -24.92
CA PHE A 216 27.70 -7.88 -23.95
C PHE A 216 26.73 -7.21 -22.98
N GLN A 217 25.44 -7.48 -23.22
CA GLN A 217 24.34 -6.81 -22.56
C GLN A 217 23.84 -7.60 -21.34
N VAL A 218 22.99 -6.96 -20.53
CA VAL A 218 22.33 -7.61 -19.40
C VAL A 218 21.52 -8.81 -19.88
N GLY A 219 21.82 -9.99 -19.33
CA GLY A 219 21.17 -11.25 -19.70
C GLY A 219 21.90 -12.05 -20.78
N SER A 220 22.93 -11.48 -21.41
CA SER A 220 23.75 -12.19 -22.40
C SER A 220 24.63 -13.26 -21.76
N THR A 221 24.97 -14.29 -22.53
CA THR A 221 25.92 -15.33 -22.13
C THR A 221 26.94 -15.66 -23.20
N ILE A 222 28.18 -15.87 -22.76
CA ILE A 222 29.24 -16.42 -23.60
C ILE A 222 29.42 -17.89 -23.23
N LYS A 223 29.31 -18.76 -24.24
CA LYS A 223 29.47 -20.22 -24.11
C LYS A 223 30.59 -20.68 -25.05
N GLY A 224 31.29 -21.73 -24.67
CA GLY A 224 32.31 -22.36 -25.51
C GLY A 224 32.47 -23.82 -25.16
N PHE A 225 33.09 -24.59 -26.06
CA PHE A 225 33.27 -26.02 -25.84
C PHE A 225 34.24 -26.25 -24.67
N GLY A 226 33.79 -26.96 -23.62
CA GLY A 226 34.59 -27.20 -22.41
C GLY A 226 34.74 -26.00 -21.47
N ILE A 227 34.00 -24.90 -21.71
CA ILE A 227 34.08 -23.66 -20.93
C ILE A 227 32.77 -23.47 -20.16
N SER A 228 32.84 -23.21 -18.85
CA SER A 228 31.66 -22.86 -18.05
C SER A 228 31.00 -21.59 -18.59
N PRO A 229 29.67 -21.55 -18.77
CA PRO A 229 28.98 -20.36 -19.29
C PRO A 229 29.33 -19.10 -18.49
N ILE A 230 29.75 -18.06 -19.18
CA ILE A 230 30.05 -16.76 -18.58
C ILE A 230 28.79 -15.90 -18.69
N HIS A 231 28.17 -15.63 -17.56
CA HIS A 231 26.99 -14.78 -17.46
C HIS A 231 27.37 -13.33 -17.16
N TYR A 232 26.60 -12.38 -17.70
CA TYR A 232 26.72 -10.95 -17.39
C TYR A 232 26.85 -10.65 -15.88
N SER A 233 26.01 -11.29 -15.07
CA SER A 233 25.99 -11.13 -13.60
C SER A 233 27.32 -11.51 -12.92
N THR A 234 28.07 -12.44 -13.51
CA THR A 234 29.36 -12.91 -12.97
C THR A 234 30.43 -11.82 -13.10
N LEU A 235 30.35 -10.99 -14.15
CA LEU A 235 31.30 -9.89 -14.40
C LEU A 235 31.03 -8.68 -13.53
N VAL A 236 29.75 -8.38 -13.25
CA VAL A 236 29.35 -7.29 -12.35
C VAL A 236 29.95 -7.48 -10.95
N GLY A 237 30.14 -8.73 -10.50
CA GLY A 237 30.81 -9.01 -9.22
C GLY A 237 32.32 -8.78 -9.23
N LEU A 238 32.96 -8.74 -10.41
CA LEU A 238 34.42 -8.60 -10.59
C LEU A 238 34.83 -7.16 -10.90
N SER A 239 33.99 -6.40 -11.61
CA SER A 239 34.14 -4.96 -11.80
C SER A 239 33.88 -4.30 -10.44
N GLY A 240 34.90 -3.74 -9.79
CA GLY A 240 34.84 -3.25 -8.40
C GLY A 240 33.98 -2.00 -8.16
N THR A 241 32.86 -1.82 -8.85
CA THR A 241 31.83 -0.82 -8.58
C THR A 241 31.03 -1.08 -7.29
N ARG A 242 31.45 -2.05 -6.46
CA ARG A 242 31.03 -2.10 -5.06
C ARG A 242 31.77 -0.99 -4.30
N GLY A 243 31.19 0.22 -4.31
CA GLY A 243 31.30 1.10 -3.14
C GLY A 243 30.89 0.31 -1.88
N GLU A 244 31.23 0.80 -0.69
CA GLU A 244 31.06 0.19 0.66
C GLU A 244 29.62 -0.26 1.03
N VAL A 245 28.91 -0.96 0.15
CA VAL A 245 27.57 -1.50 0.35
C VAL A 245 27.76 -2.84 1.06
N GLN A 246 27.46 -2.85 2.35
CA GLN A 246 27.47 -4.04 3.19
C GLN A 246 26.60 -5.13 2.54
N ARG A 247 27.21 -6.28 2.23
CA ARG A 247 26.59 -7.42 1.55
C ARG A 247 25.51 -8.03 2.46
N ALA A 248 24.31 -8.26 1.92
CA ALA A 248 23.31 -9.10 2.57
C ALA A 248 23.27 -10.48 1.92
N ILE A 249 23.20 -11.50 2.75
CA ILE A 249 23.08 -12.91 2.39
C ILE A 249 21.78 -13.42 2.99
N LEU A 250 20.83 -13.81 2.14
CA LEU A 250 19.59 -14.46 2.54
C LEU A 250 19.78 -15.97 2.47
N THR A 251 19.68 -16.65 3.61
CA THR A 251 19.77 -18.12 3.69
C THR A 251 18.44 -18.69 4.17
N ALA A 252 17.91 -19.68 3.47
CA ALA A 252 16.81 -20.50 3.97
C ALA A 252 17.34 -21.92 4.16
N GLU A 253 17.26 -22.44 5.40
CA GLU A 253 17.75 -23.76 5.76
C GLU A 253 16.57 -24.73 5.88
N ASP A 254 16.34 -25.52 4.83
CA ASP A 254 15.31 -26.57 4.75
C ASP A 254 13.93 -26.13 5.24
N ILE A 255 13.47 -24.97 4.76
CA ILE A 255 12.19 -24.41 5.19
C ILE A 255 11.05 -25.30 4.69
N GLU A 256 10.19 -25.73 5.60
CA GLU A 256 9.01 -26.54 5.31
C GLU A 256 7.77 -25.88 5.94
N TYR A 257 6.68 -25.84 5.19
CA TYR A 257 5.40 -25.33 5.67
C TYR A 257 4.25 -26.22 5.22
N LYS A 258 3.28 -26.49 6.10
CA LYS A 258 2.07 -27.27 5.77
C LYS A 258 0.82 -26.50 6.17
N TYR A 259 -0.16 -26.44 5.27
CA TYR A 259 -1.47 -25.88 5.59
C TYR A 259 -2.22 -26.79 6.56
N ARG A 260 -3.03 -26.19 7.45
CA ARG A 260 -3.90 -26.95 8.36
C ARG A 260 -4.84 -27.84 7.54
N ASN A 261 -4.90 -29.12 7.88
CA ASN A 261 -5.75 -30.14 7.23
C ASN A 261 -5.49 -30.34 5.73
N SER A 262 -4.29 -30.04 5.23
CA SER A 262 -3.92 -30.27 3.82
C SER A 262 -2.55 -30.92 3.69
N LYS A 263 -2.39 -31.73 2.65
CA LYS A 263 -1.08 -32.26 2.22
C LYS A 263 -0.26 -31.22 1.44
N ASN A 264 -0.87 -30.10 1.06
CA ASN A 264 -0.23 -29.01 0.34
C ASN A 264 0.56 -28.12 1.30
N GLY A 265 1.61 -27.49 0.78
CA GLY A 265 2.53 -26.71 1.58
C GLY A 265 3.74 -26.29 0.77
N ILE A 266 4.82 -25.91 1.43
CA ILE A 266 6.16 -25.78 0.85
C ILE A 266 7.00 -26.92 1.39
N LYS A 267 7.59 -27.71 0.50
CA LYS A 267 8.50 -28.81 0.83
C LYS A 267 9.88 -28.26 1.20
N PRO A 268 10.74 -29.05 1.87
CA PRO A 268 12.02 -28.57 2.36
C PRO A 268 12.81 -27.88 1.24
N PHE A 269 12.99 -26.56 1.40
CA PHE A 269 13.65 -25.72 0.41
C PHE A 269 14.90 -25.08 1.04
N ARG A 270 16.04 -25.25 0.39
CA ARG A 270 17.33 -24.73 0.85
C ARG A 270 17.95 -23.82 -0.20
N ILE A 271 18.29 -22.60 0.20
CA ILE A 271 18.89 -21.57 -0.66
C ILE A 271 19.86 -20.69 0.12
N SER A 272 20.84 -20.13 -0.58
CA SER A 272 21.71 -19.06 -0.10
C SER A 272 21.94 -18.09 -1.25
N GLU A 273 21.45 -16.87 -1.11
CA GLU A 273 21.52 -15.83 -2.15
C GLU A 273 22.09 -14.54 -1.60
N GLU A 274 22.65 -13.72 -2.49
CA GLU A 274 23.41 -12.55 -2.10
C GLU A 274 22.91 -11.27 -2.78
N SER A 275 23.17 -10.15 -2.12
CA SER A 275 23.06 -8.81 -2.69
C SER A 275 23.64 -8.68 -4.10
N GLY A 276 22.93 -7.99 -4.98
CA GLY A 276 23.34 -7.77 -6.37
C GLY A 276 22.57 -8.58 -7.41
N GLN A 277 21.65 -9.45 -6.96
CA GLN A 277 20.94 -10.39 -7.83
C GLN A 277 19.45 -10.08 -7.91
N LEU A 278 18.90 -10.21 -9.12
CA LEU A 278 17.47 -10.26 -9.40
C LEU A 278 17.04 -11.72 -9.61
N ILE A 279 16.21 -12.22 -8.70
CA ILE A 279 15.74 -13.61 -8.66
C ILE A 279 14.27 -13.67 -9.04
N GLY A 280 13.93 -14.51 -10.00
CA GLY A 280 12.55 -14.78 -10.40
C GLY A 280 11.99 -16.03 -9.74
N ILE A 281 10.79 -15.96 -9.17
CA ILE A 281 10.02 -17.13 -8.75
C ILE A 281 8.97 -17.43 -9.82
N MET A 282 9.00 -18.64 -10.38
CA MET A 282 8.14 -19.08 -11.46
C MET A 282 7.44 -20.40 -11.12
N GLY A 283 6.29 -20.63 -11.74
CA GLY A 283 5.47 -21.81 -11.56
C GLY A 283 4.01 -21.51 -11.89
N SER A 284 3.19 -22.54 -12.04
CA SER A 284 1.76 -22.42 -12.34
C SER A 284 1.00 -21.71 -11.21
N SER A 285 -0.26 -21.33 -11.44
CA SER A 285 -1.09 -20.75 -10.38
C SER A 285 -1.33 -21.79 -9.26
N GLY A 286 -1.32 -21.34 -8.01
CA GLY A 286 -1.61 -22.19 -6.84
C GLY A 286 -0.48 -23.13 -6.37
N VAL A 287 0.74 -23.06 -6.94
CA VAL A 287 1.87 -23.92 -6.52
C VAL A 287 2.54 -23.51 -5.21
N GLY A 288 2.20 -22.33 -4.64
CA GLY A 288 2.75 -21.84 -3.37
C GLY A 288 3.75 -20.69 -3.47
N LYS A 289 3.83 -19.98 -4.61
CA LYS A 289 4.77 -18.85 -4.82
C LYS A 289 4.63 -17.74 -3.77
N SER A 290 3.42 -17.24 -3.55
CA SER A 290 3.15 -16.22 -2.51
C SER A 290 3.36 -16.77 -1.09
N THR A 291 3.13 -18.07 -0.88
CA THR A 291 3.42 -18.75 0.40
C THR A 291 4.91 -18.75 0.70
N LEU A 292 5.74 -19.07 -0.30
CA LEU A 292 7.20 -19.00 -0.19
C LEU A 292 7.65 -17.56 0.13
N LEU A 293 7.12 -16.55 -0.55
CA LEU A 293 7.39 -15.14 -0.23
C LEU A 293 7.03 -14.79 1.23
N ASN A 294 5.87 -15.25 1.71
CA ASN A 294 5.44 -15.01 3.10
C ASN A 294 6.35 -15.68 4.14
N LEU A 295 6.93 -16.85 3.82
CA LEU A 295 7.92 -17.51 4.67
C LEU A 295 9.25 -16.73 4.69
N LEU A 296 9.75 -16.35 3.51
CA LEU A 296 11.04 -15.64 3.38
C LEU A 296 11.00 -14.22 3.97
N THR A 297 9.84 -13.56 3.95
CA THR A 297 9.65 -12.22 4.56
C THR A 297 9.36 -12.27 6.05
N GLY A 298 9.12 -13.46 6.62
CA GLY A 298 8.80 -13.64 8.03
C GLY A 298 7.35 -13.32 8.42
N LYS A 299 6.45 -13.07 7.46
CA LYS A 299 5.00 -12.97 7.72
C LYS A 299 4.45 -14.27 8.30
N GLN A 300 4.95 -15.39 7.80
CA GLN A 300 4.52 -16.72 8.17
C GLN A 300 5.70 -17.50 8.74
N LYS A 301 5.51 -18.16 9.89
CA LYS A 301 6.56 -18.97 10.50
C LYS A 301 6.59 -20.36 9.84
N PRO A 302 7.76 -20.87 9.42
CA PRO A 302 7.87 -22.22 8.91
C PRO A 302 7.60 -23.25 10.02
N ASN A 303 7.11 -24.43 9.65
CA ASN A 303 6.94 -25.55 10.58
C ASN A 303 8.28 -26.19 10.93
N ARG A 304 9.21 -26.23 9.96
CA ARG A 304 10.57 -26.74 10.11
C ARG A 304 11.53 -25.85 9.32
N GLY A 305 12.80 -25.80 9.76
CA GLY A 305 13.81 -24.95 9.13
C GLY A 305 13.79 -23.51 9.65
N ARG A 306 14.68 -22.69 9.11
CA ARG A 306 14.83 -21.28 9.50
C ARG A 306 15.23 -20.40 8.32
N VAL A 307 14.92 -19.12 8.41
CA VAL A 307 15.32 -18.10 7.43
C VAL A 307 16.25 -17.13 8.15
N LEU A 308 17.43 -16.93 7.58
CA LEU A 308 18.52 -16.15 8.13
C LEU A 308 18.90 -15.00 7.18
N ILE A 309 19.25 -13.86 7.74
CA ILE A 309 19.90 -12.75 7.03
C ILE A 309 21.25 -12.52 7.69
N ASN A 310 22.35 -12.70 6.97
CA ASN A 310 23.73 -12.62 7.51
C ASN A 310 23.90 -13.46 8.79
N GLY A 311 23.23 -14.61 8.88
CA GLY A 311 23.24 -15.49 10.05
C GLY A 311 22.27 -15.12 11.18
N TYR A 312 21.48 -14.04 11.07
CA TYR A 312 20.45 -13.66 12.04
C TYR A 312 19.08 -14.23 11.66
N ASP A 313 18.42 -14.90 12.59
CA ASP A 313 17.09 -15.49 12.35
C ASP A 313 16.00 -14.43 12.32
N ILE A 314 15.22 -14.39 11.23
CA ILE A 314 14.20 -13.35 11.01
C ILE A 314 13.04 -13.40 12.01
N HIS A 315 12.79 -14.55 12.63
CA HIS A 315 11.72 -14.75 13.60
C HIS A 315 12.20 -14.60 15.05
N ALA A 316 13.39 -15.12 15.36
CA ALA A 316 13.96 -15.03 16.71
C ALA A 316 14.58 -13.65 16.99
N GLU A 317 15.19 -13.01 15.97
CA GLU A 317 15.96 -11.77 16.09
C GLU A 317 15.31 -10.60 15.33
N LYS A 318 13.97 -10.47 15.40
CA LYS A 318 13.17 -9.49 14.65
C LYS A 318 13.66 -8.05 14.72
N HIS A 319 14.17 -7.62 15.89
CA HIS A 319 14.65 -6.25 16.08
C HIS A 319 15.95 -5.97 15.32
N ALA A 320 16.82 -6.97 15.16
CA ALA A 320 18.08 -6.82 14.45
C ALA A 320 17.87 -6.68 12.94
N VAL A 321 16.91 -7.42 12.38
CA VAL A 321 16.60 -7.42 10.94
C VAL A 321 15.57 -6.35 10.51
N GLN A 322 15.14 -5.49 11.44
CA GLN A 322 14.07 -4.53 11.19
C GLN A 322 14.46 -3.52 10.10
N GLY A 323 13.60 -3.38 9.09
CA GLY A 323 13.78 -2.46 7.97
C GLY A 323 14.74 -2.95 6.88
N ILE A 324 15.44 -4.08 7.07
CA ILE A 324 16.30 -4.67 6.03
C ILE A 324 15.46 -5.26 4.90
N ILE A 325 14.32 -5.84 5.25
CA ILE A 325 13.36 -6.45 4.32
C ILE A 325 12.31 -5.43 3.87
N GLY A 326 12.18 -5.26 2.56
CA GLY A 326 11.05 -4.59 1.90
C GLY A 326 10.13 -5.62 1.23
N LEU A 327 8.82 -5.40 1.28
CA LEU A 327 7.83 -6.21 0.56
C LEU A 327 6.88 -5.31 -0.21
N VAL A 328 6.83 -5.49 -1.53
CA VAL A 328 5.84 -4.88 -2.41
C VAL A 328 4.72 -5.91 -2.65
N PRO A 329 3.48 -5.66 -2.18
CA PRO A 329 2.36 -6.56 -2.39
C PRO A 329 1.86 -6.53 -3.85
N GLN A 330 1.10 -7.56 -4.23
CA GLN A 330 0.45 -7.67 -5.55
C GLN A 330 -0.52 -6.51 -5.80
N ASP A 331 -1.39 -6.23 -4.82
CA ASP A 331 -2.34 -5.11 -4.87
C ASP A 331 -1.61 -3.75 -4.76
N ASP A 332 -2.05 -2.78 -5.55
CA ASP A 332 -1.55 -1.40 -5.47
C ASP A 332 -2.21 -0.64 -4.32
N LEU A 333 -1.63 -0.77 -3.13
CA LEU A 333 -2.16 -0.19 -1.90
C LEU A 333 -1.71 1.27 -1.73
N LEU A 334 -2.44 2.17 -2.40
CA LEU A 334 -2.16 3.61 -2.47
C LEU A 334 -3.37 4.43 -1.99
N PHE A 335 -3.12 5.62 -1.45
CA PHE A 335 -4.19 6.59 -1.16
C PHE A 335 -4.62 7.29 -2.45
N GLU A 336 -5.77 6.89 -2.99
CA GLU A 336 -6.28 7.32 -4.29
C GLU A 336 -6.54 8.84 -4.37
N ASN A 337 -7.01 9.45 -3.27
CA ASN A 337 -7.34 10.87 -3.21
C ASN A 337 -6.12 11.79 -3.02
N LEU A 338 -4.98 11.23 -2.65
CA LEU A 338 -3.73 11.97 -2.46
C LEU A 338 -2.92 12.03 -3.75
N THR A 339 -2.00 12.99 -3.84
CA THR A 339 -1.06 13.07 -4.96
C THR A 339 0.03 12.00 -4.89
N VAL A 340 0.73 11.78 -6.00
CA VAL A 340 1.91 10.91 -6.08
C VAL A 340 2.96 11.33 -5.03
N TYR A 341 3.27 12.62 -4.94
CA TYR A 341 4.17 13.18 -3.93
C TYR A 341 3.66 12.95 -2.51
N GLN A 342 2.37 13.21 -2.25
CA GLN A 342 1.81 13.10 -0.89
C GLN A 342 1.84 11.65 -0.38
N ASN A 343 1.55 10.67 -1.24
CA ASN A 343 1.68 9.25 -0.90
C ASN A 343 3.10 8.93 -0.41
N MET A 344 4.12 9.35 -1.17
CA MET A 344 5.53 9.15 -0.83
C MET A 344 5.93 9.92 0.44
N PHE A 345 5.55 11.18 0.53
CA PHE A 345 5.93 12.09 1.62
C PHE A 345 5.39 11.65 2.98
N TYR A 346 4.12 11.26 3.06
CA TYR A 346 3.55 10.82 4.33
C TYR A 346 4.03 9.42 4.73
N ASN A 347 4.29 8.53 3.77
CA ASN A 347 4.95 7.25 4.04
C ASN A 347 6.37 7.48 4.59
N ALA A 348 7.18 8.32 3.94
CA ALA A 348 8.52 8.67 4.42
C ALA A 348 8.51 9.27 5.83
N LYS A 349 7.54 10.14 6.16
CA LYS A 349 7.37 10.69 7.52
C LYS A 349 7.10 9.64 8.59
N LEU A 350 6.43 8.53 8.23
CA LEU A 350 6.18 7.41 9.14
C LEU A 350 7.41 6.50 9.29
N CYS A 351 8.32 6.51 8.31
CA CYS A 351 9.54 5.70 8.29
C CYS A 351 10.78 6.41 8.91
N PHE A 352 10.82 7.74 8.87
CA PHE A 352 11.99 8.55 9.24
C PHE A 352 11.66 9.65 10.26
N GLY A 353 11.47 9.27 11.52
CA GLY A 353 11.08 10.18 12.62
C GLY A 353 12.15 11.18 13.07
N ASN A 354 13.42 10.92 12.69
CA ASN A 354 14.60 11.76 12.93
C ASN A 354 14.89 12.75 11.80
N TYR A 355 14.23 12.63 10.64
CA TYR A 355 14.50 13.50 9.49
C TYR A 355 13.69 14.79 9.59
N THR A 356 14.29 15.88 9.13
CA THR A 356 13.59 17.16 8.95
C THR A 356 12.66 17.12 7.73
N LYS A 357 11.67 18.02 7.67
CA LYS A 357 10.78 18.13 6.50
C LYS A 357 11.55 18.31 5.18
N LYS A 358 12.65 19.08 5.20
CA LYS A 358 13.50 19.33 4.02
C LYS A 358 14.25 18.06 3.58
N GLN A 359 14.80 17.30 4.52
CA GLN A 359 15.47 16.02 4.20
C GLN A 359 14.50 15.01 3.59
N ILE A 360 13.27 14.94 4.12
CA ILE A 360 12.23 14.07 3.56
C ILE A 360 11.84 14.53 2.15
N ASP A 361 11.68 15.83 1.91
CA ASP A 361 11.36 16.37 0.58
C ASP A 361 12.44 16.02 -0.45
N ILE A 362 13.71 16.19 -0.10
CA ILE A 362 14.85 15.83 -0.96
C ILE A 362 14.85 14.33 -1.26
N LEU A 363 14.66 13.49 -0.23
CA LEU A 363 14.60 12.03 -0.40
C LEU A 363 13.47 11.62 -1.33
N VAL A 364 12.26 12.15 -1.11
CA VAL A 364 11.08 11.84 -1.93
C VAL A 364 11.29 12.26 -3.38
N LYS A 365 11.78 13.48 -3.63
CA LYS A 365 12.05 13.96 -4.99
C LYS A 365 13.13 13.15 -5.69
N LYS A 366 14.18 12.76 -4.96
CA LYS A 366 15.21 11.85 -5.48
C LYS A 366 14.60 10.53 -5.92
N VAL A 367 13.79 9.89 -5.06
CA VAL A 367 13.15 8.61 -5.41
C VAL A 367 12.14 8.77 -6.54
N LEU A 368 11.39 9.86 -6.61
CA LEU A 368 10.49 10.14 -7.73
C LEU A 368 11.24 10.28 -9.06
N ASN A 369 12.44 10.88 -9.06
CA ASN A 369 13.30 10.94 -10.24
C ASN A 369 13.81 9.54 -10.62
N ASP A 370 14.30 8.76 -9.65
CA ASP A 370 14.75 7.36 -9.87
C ASP A 370 13.66 6.45 -10.45
N LEU A 371 12.38 6.79 -10.23
CA LEU A 371 11.22 6.03 -10.72
C LEU A 371 10.59 6.63 -11.99
N GLU A 372 11.10 7.76 -12.47
CA GLU A 372 10.52 8.56 -13.56
C GLU A 372 9.06 8.98 -13.29
N LEU A 373 8.77 9.39 -12.06
CA LEU A 373 7.45 9.86 -11.62
C LEU A 373 7.47 11.34 -11.20
N PHE A 374 8.58 12.04 -11.38
CA PHE A 374 8.74 13.43 -10.93
C PHE A 374 7.79 14.40 -11.63
N GLU A 375 7.59 14.25 -12.94
CA GLU A 375 6.69 15.12 -13.72
C GLU A 375 5.22 15.01 -13.29
N ILE A 376 4.83 13.85 -12.76
CA ILE A 376 3.46 13.57 -12.31
C ILE A 376 3.28 13.71 -10.79
N GLN A 377 4.25 14.28 -10.08
CA GLN A 377 4.28 14.31 -8.62
C GLN A 377 3.05 14.99 -7.98
N ASP A 378 2.48 15.97 -8.66
CA ASP A 378 1.32 16.75 -8.20
C ASP A 378 -0.01 16.18 -8.68
N LEU A 379 0.00 15.17 -9.56
CA LEU A 379 -1.22 14.49 -9.98
C LEU A 379 -1.76 13.60 -8.86
N LYS A 380 -3.08 13.55 -8.73
CA LYS A 380 -3.77 12.57 -7.88
C LYS A 380 -3.54 11.17 -8.42
N VAL A 381 -3.43 10.19 -7.52
CA VAL A 381 -3.30 8.79 -7.94
C VAL A 381 -4.59 8.31 -8.63
N GLY A 382 -5.75 8.61 -8.06
CA GLY A 382 -7.05 8.17 -8.57
C GLY A 382 -7.30 6.67 -8.38
N SER A 383 -8.56 6.26 -8.50
CA SER A 383 -8.95 4.86 -8.37
C SER A 383 -8.66 4.06 -9.66
N PRO A 384 -8.66 2.72 -9.62
CA PRO A 384 -8.55 1.90 -10.84
C PRO A 384 -9.64 2.18 -11.89
N LEU A 385 -10.81 2.65 -11.45
CA LEU A 385 -11.94 3.05 -12.30
C LEU A 385 -11.78 4.48 -12.82
N ASN A 386 -11.32 5.39 -11.97
CA ASN A 386 -11.01 6.79 -12.31
C ASN A 386 -9.51 6.95 -12.59
N LYS A 387 -9.07 6.43 -13.74
CA LYS A 387 -7.66 6.39 -14.13
C LYS A 387 -7.10 7.81 -14.36
N VAL A 388 -6.38 8.34 -13.37
CA VAL A 388 -5.59 9.58 -13.51
C VAL A 388 -4.17 9.26 -13.95
N ILE A 389 -3.50 8.32 -13.27
CA ILE A 389 -2.18 7.81 -13.66
C ILE A 389 -2.30 6.42 -14.30
N SER A 390 -1.35 6.08 -15.18
CA SER A 390 -1.31 4.78 -15.87
C SER A 390 -1.08 3.62 -14.90
N GLY A 391 -1.40 2.39 -15.33
CA GLY A 391 -1.15 1.18 -14.52
C GLY A 391 0.34 1.02 -14.19
N GLY A 392 1.23 1.20 -15.18
CA GLY A 392 2.67 1.15 -14.97
C GLY A 392 3.18 2.22 -14.01
N GLN A 393 2.69 3.46 -14.11
CA GLN A 393 3.02 4.54 -13.16
C GLN A 393 2.56 4.20 -11.73
N ARG A 394 1.35 3.64 -11.58
CA ARG A 394 0.80 3.21 -10.29
C ARG A 394 1.65 2.11 -9.65
N LYS A 395 2.07 1.12 -10.43
CA LYS A 395 2.94 0.03 -9.97
C LYS A 395 4.32 0.55 -9.54
N ARG A 396 4.92 1.45 -10.33
CA ARG A 396 6.19 2.12 -9.98
C ARG A 396 6.08 2.93 -8.69
N LEU A 397 4.97 3.64 -8.48
CA LEU A 397 4.71 4.36 -7.23
C LEU A 397 4.59 3.38 -6.04
N ASN A 398 3.89 2.27 -6.22
CA ASN A 398 3.73 1.25 -5.18
C ASN A 398 5.08 0.65 -4.76
N ILE A 399 5.97 0.37 -5.72
CA ILE A 399 7.37 -0.05 -5.48
C ILE A 399 8.16 1.09 -4.80
N GLY A 400 7.96 2.33 -5.24
CA GLY A 400 8.62 3.52 -4.71
C GLY A 400 8.41 3.74 -3.22
N LEU A 401 7.19 3.48 -2.74
CA LEU A 401 6.87 3.54 -1.32
C LEU A 401 7.74 2.61 -0.47
N GLU A 402 8.12 1.44 -1.01
CA GLU A 402 9.04 0.53 -0.33
C GLU A 402 10.50 0.95 -0.50
N LEU A 403 10.87 1.44 -1.68
CA LEU A 403 12.23 1.90 -1.98
C LEU A 403 12.66 3.12 -1.17
N LEU A 404 11.71 3.95 -0.71
CA LEU A 404 11.98 5.06 0.22
C LEU A 404 12.73 4.61 1.48
N ARG A 405 12.47 3.38 1.94
CA ARG A 405 13.09 2.82 3.15
C ARG A 405 14.50 2.30 2.92
N GLU A 406 14.99 2.34 1.68
CA GLU A 406 16.26 1.78 1.25
C GLU A 406 16.49 0.32 1.73
N PRO A 407 15.54 -0.61 1.50
CA PRO A 407 15.70 -1.99 1.95
C PRO A 407 16.88 -2.66 1.22
N THR A 408 17.61 -3.53 1.92
CA THR A 408 18.71 -4.31 1.35
C THR A 408 18.18 -5.54 0.60
N ILE A 409 17.09 -6.12 1.09
CA ILE A 409 16.39 -7.24 0.44
C ILE A 409 14.97 -6.78 0.08
N LEU A 410 14.62 -6.82 -1.19
CA LEU A 410 13.32 -6.41 -1.72
C LEU A 410 12.57 -7.60 -2.30
N PHE A 411 11.44 -7.94 -1.69
CA PHE A 411 10.49 -8.91 -2.23
C PHE A 411 9.39 -8.19 -2.99
N VAL A 412 9.02 -8.70 -4.16
CA VAL A 412 8.01 -8.10 -5.02
C VAL A 412 7.05 -9.18 -5.51
N ASP A 413 5.78 -9.08 -5.12
CA ASP A 413 4.76 -10.06 -5.52
C ASP A 413 4.04 -9.58 -6.79
N GLU A 414 4.16 -10.36 -7.87
CA GLU A 414 3.53 -10.11 -9.18
C GLU A 414 3.66 -8.66 -9.70
N PRO A 415 4.90 -8.17 -9.96
CA PRO A 415 5.13 -6.81 -10.43
C PRO A 415 4.55 -6.52 -11.81
N THR A 416 4.33 -7.55 -12.65
CA THR A 416 3.91 -7.41 -14.06
C THR A 416 2.43 -7.69 -14.28
N SER A 417 1.68 -8.05 -13.23
CA SER A 417 0.27 -8.39 -13.35
C SER A 417 -0.59 -7.17 -13.72
N GLY A 418 -1.49 -7.34 -14.70
CA GLY A 418 -2.38 -6.27 -15.17
C GLY A 418 -1.72 -5.15 -15.98
N LEU A 419 -0.46 -5.34 -16.42
CA LEU A 419 0.30 -4.36 -17.20
C LEU A 419 0.45 -4.76 -18.66
N SER A 420 0.73 -3.78 -19.53
CA SER A 420 1.17 -4.04 -20.90
C SER A 420 2.57 -4.68 -20.91
N SER A 421 2.97 -5.31 -22.01
CA SER A 421 4.30 -5.91 -22.15
C SER A 421 5.43 -4.87 -22.02
N SER A 422 5.23 -3.67 -22.57
CA SER A 422 6.18 -2.55 -22.47
C SER A 422 6.28 -2.02 -21.03
N ASP A 423 5.16 -1.81 -20.34
CA ASP A 423 5.15 -1.35 -18.94
C ASP A 423 5.78 -2.39 -18.00
N SER A 424 5.48 -3.66 -18.23
CA SER A 424 6.07 -4.78 -17.49
C SER A 424 7.59 -4.79 -17.62
N LEU A 425 8.11 -4.61 -18.84
CA LEU A 425 9.54 -4.51 -19.07
C LEU A 425 10.16 -3.33 -18.32
N MET A 426 9.49 -2.18 -18.29
CA MET A 426 9.99 -1.00 -17.59
C MET A 426 10.06 -1.20 -16.08
N VAL A 427 9.02 -1.79 -15.48
CA VAL A 427 9.01 -2.16 -14.05
C VAL A 427 10.15 -3.14 -13.74
N MET A 428 10.37 -4.13 -14.61
CA MET A 428 11.43 -5.12 -14.41
C MET A 428 12.84 -4.54 -14.59
N LYS A 429 13.04 -3.60 -15.53
CA LYS A 429 14.29 -2.84 -15.67
C LYS A 429 14.60 -2.02 -14.42
N LEU A 430 13.59 -1.40 -13.81
CA LEU A 430 13.72 -0.69 -12.54
C LEU A 430 14.16 -1.63 -11.41
N LEU A 431 13.53 -2.81 -11.28
CA LEU A 431 13.93 -3.81 -10.28
C LEU A 431 15.36 -4.31 -10.53
N LYS A 432 15.73 -4.53 -11.79
CA LYS A 432 17.09 -4.90 -12.16
C LYS A 432 18.10 -3.81 -11.82
N ALA A 433 17.77 -2.54 -12.03
CA ALA A 433 18.60 -1.41 -11.63
C ALA A 433 18.79 -1.35 -10.10
N GLN A 434 17.76 -1.69 -9.31
CA GLN A 434 17.88 -1.80 -7.85
C GLN A 434 18.81 -2.96 -7.43
N ALA A 435 18.73 -4.10 -8.12
CA ALA A 435 19.67 -5.21 -7.89
C ALA A 435 21.11 -4.78 -8.23
N ASN A 436 21.33 -4.12 -9.38
CA ASN A 436 22.65 -3.61 -9.77
C ASN A 436 23.22 -2.57 -8.78
N LYS A 437 22.37 -1.85 -8.02
CA LYS A 437 22.76 -0.96 -6.91
C LYS A 437 23.17 -1.72 -5.62
N GLY A 438 23.23 -3.06 -5.65
CA GLY A 438 23.66 -3.90 -4.52
C GLY A 438 22.54 -4.46 -3.64
N LYS A 439 21.27 -4.32 -4.05
CA LYS A 439 20.13 -4.95 -3.34
C LYS A 439 19.94 -6.39 -3.79
N LEU A 440 19.39 -7.24 -2.93
CA LEU A 440 18.85 -8.54 -3.33
C LEU A 440 17.38 -8.35 -3.69
N VAL A 441 16.98 -8.63 -4.92
CA VAL A 441 15.60 -8.46 -5.38
C VAL A 441 15.00 -9.81 -5.74
N ILE A 442 13.90 -10.18 -5.11
CA ILE A 442 13.19 -11.45 -5.35
C ILE A 442 11.78 -11.12 -5.83
N ALA A 443 11.47 -11.47 -7.08
CA ALA A 443 10.20 -11.16 -7.72
C ALA A 443 9.44 -12.43 -8.07
N ASN A 444 8.19 -12.55 -7.61
CA ASN A 444 7.27 -13.57 -8.11
C ASN A 444 6.66 -13.10 -9.44
N ILE A 445 6.87 -13.84 -10.53
CA ILE A 445 6.34 -13.48 -11.85
C ILE A 445 5.48 -14.61 -12.39
N HIS A 446 4.29 -14.23 -12.86
CA HIS A 446 3.43 -15.09 -13.64
C HIS A 446 3.73 -14.88 -15.13
N GLN A 447 4.25 -15.91 -15.81
CA GLN A 447 4.52 -15.96 -17.26
C GLN A 447 5.27 -14.73 -17.81
N PRO A 448 6.60 -14.62 -17.58
CA PRO A 448 7.39 -13.51 -18.12
C PRO A 448 7.51 -13.60 -19.65
N SER A 449 7.57 -12.45 -20.32
CA SER A 449 8.00 -12.38 -21.72
C SER A 449 9.50 -12.72 -21.85
N ASP A 450 9.96 -13.09 -23.05
CA ASP A 450 11.39 -13.28 -23.39
C ASP A 450 12.26 -12.19 -22.75
N LYS A 451 11.88 -10.92 -22.98
CA LYS A 451 12.69 -9.77 -22.57
C LYS A 451 12.79 -9.65 -21.06
N VAL A 452 11.70 -9.94 -20.34
CA VAL A 452 11.69 -9.94 -18.88
C VAL A 452 12.47 -11.13 -18.34
N PHE A 453 12.33 -12.30 -18.95
CA PHE A 453 12.99 -13.52 -18.53
C PHE A 453 14.52 -13.40 -18.57
N ARG A 454 15.07 -12.71 -19.57
CA ARG A 454 16.52 -12.45 -19.70
C ARG A 454 17.08 -11.50 -18.62
N LEU A 455 16.25 -10.74 -17.93
CA LEU A 455 16.72 -9.81 -16.88
C LEU A 455 17.06 -10.52 -15.57
N PHE A 456 16.55 -11.74 -15.36
CA PHE A 456 16.82 -12.50 -14.14
C PHE A 456 18.25 -13.00 -14.10
N ASP A 457 18.90 -12.85 -12.94
CA ASP A 457 20.20 -13.46 -12.67
C ASP A 457 20.04 -14.91 -12.23
N LYS A 458 18.93 -15.22 -11.55
CA LYS A 458 18.58 -16.55 -11.06
C LYS A 458 17.07 -16.80 -11.16
N LEU A 459 16.70 -18.06 -11.34
CA LEU A 459 15.31 -18.52 -11.43
C LEU A 459 15.08 -19.63 -10.40
N TRP A 460 14.01 -19.50 -9.63
CA TRP A 460 13.44 -20.55 -8.79
C TRP A 460 12.14 -21.02 -9.39
N VAL A 461 12.00 -22.34 -9.58
CA VAL A 461 10.77 -22.93 -10.13
C VAL A 461 10.11 -23.82 -9.09
N LEU A 462 8.82 -23.59 -8.86
CA LEU A 462 7.96 -24.38 -7.98
C LEU A 462 6.90 -25.14 -8.79
N ASP A 463 6.65 -26.40 -8.40
CA ASP A 463 5.58 -27.24 -8.96
C ASP A 463 4.46 -27.55 -7.93
N LYS A 464 3.35 -28.11 -8.40
CA LYS A 464 2.15 -28.47 -7.64
C LYS A 464 2.49 -29.20 -6.34
N GLY A 465 1.95 -28.71 -5.23
CA GLY A 465 2.24 -29.22 -3.89
C GLY A 465 3.42 -28.53 -3.19
N GLY A 466 3.99 -27.49 -3.84
CA GLY A 466 5.08 -26.66 -3.34
C GLY A 466 6.42 -27.36 -3.31
N TYR A 467 6.68 -28.15 -4.34
CA TYR A 467 7.99 -28.76 -4.58
C TYR A 467 8.89 -27.76 -5.32
N PRO A 468 10.06 -27.40 -4.77
CA PRO A 468 11.08 -26.72 -5.56
C PRO A 468 11.71 -27.70 -6.54
N ILE A 469 11.78 -27.33 -7.81
CA ILE A 469 12.21 -28.24 -8.88
C ILE A 469 13.41 -27.69 -9.66
N TYR A 470 13.76 -26.42 -9.47
CA TYR A 470 14.94 -25.80 -10.07
C TYR A 470 15.38 -24.55 -9.30
N SER A 471 16.69 -24.34 -9.19
CA SER A 471 17.31 -23.09 -8.72
C SER A 471 18.63 -22.88 -9.46
N GLY A 472 18.72 -21.85 -10.31
CA GLY A 472 19.89 -21.63 -11.13
C GLY A 472 19.71 -20.54 -12.18
N ALA A 473 20.62 -20.44 -13.14
CA ALA A 473 20.53 -19.44 -14.20
C ALA A 473 19.29 -19.70 -15.08
N PRO A 474 18.55 -18.66 -15.53
CA PRO A 474 17.33 -18.84 -16.32
C PRO A 474 17.55 -19.59 -17.65
N LEU A 475 18.66 -19.32 -18.33
CA LEU A 475 18.96 -19.92 -19.64
C LEU A 475 19.24 -21.42 -19.55
N ASP A 476 19.73 -21.90 -18.41
CA ASP A 476 20.06 -23.31 -18.19
C ASP A 476 18.84 -24.13 -17.76
N ALA A 477 17.76 -23.45 -17.32
CA ALA A 477 16.53 -24.10 -16.87
C ALA A 477 15.91 -24.96 -17.98
N VAL A 478 15.86 -24.44 -19.21
CA VAL A 478 15.29 -25.18 -20.37
C VAL A 478 16.08 -26.45 -20.65
N SER A 479 17.42 -26.36 -20.62
CA SER A 479 18.30 -27.51 -20.82
C SER A 479 18.16 -28.53 -19.69
N TYR A 480 18.04 -28.08 -18.44
CA TYR A 480 17.82 -28.93 -17.26
C TYR A 480 16.55 -29.79 -17.42
N PHE A 481 15.40 -29.15 -17.66
CA PHE A 481 14.12 -29.88 -17.78
C PHE A 481 14.09 -30.80 -19.01
N LYS A 482 14.64 -30.36 -20.15
CA LYS A 482 14.71 -31.21 -21.37
C LYS A 482 15.61 -32.43 -21.20
N ARG A 483 16.74 -32.30 -20.50
CA ARG A 483 17.67 -33.42 -20.27
C ARG A 483 17.04 -34.52 -19.42
N ILE A 484 16.20 -34.15 -18.44
CA ILE A 484 15.50 -35.10 -17.57
C ILE A 484 14.38 -35.81 -18.35
N VAL A 485 13.61 -35.08 -19.16
CA VAL A 485 12.49 -35.66 -19.93
C VAL A 485 12.94 -36.46 -21.15
N ASN A 486 14.01 -36.06 -21.83
CA ASN A 486 14.46 -36.68 -23.07
C ASN A 486 15.99 -36.93 -23.09
N PRO A 487 16.50 -37.93 -22.35
CA PRO A 487 17.94 -38.21 -22.26
C PRO A 487 18.56 -38.62 -23.60
N ILE A 488 17.79 -39.27 -24.48
CA ILE A 488 18.28 -39.92 -25.71
C ILE A 488 18.63 -38.91 -26.82
N SER A 489 17.97 -37.74 -26.84
CA SER A 489 18.24 -36.66 -27.81
C SER A 489 19.32 -35.67 -27.34
N SER A 490 20.02 -35.95 -26.24
CA SER A 490 20.95 -35.00 -25.61
C SER A 490 22.43 -35.19 -26.00
N THR A 491 22.71 -36.12 -26.92
CA THR A 491 24.07 -36.38 -27.45
C THR A 491 24.53 -35.42 -28.55
N ASP A 492 23.66 -34.58 -29.10
CA ASP A 492 24.08 -33.52 -30.02
C ASP A 492 24.22 -32.19 -29.27
N GLY A 493 25.46 -31.82 -29.00
CA GLY A 493 25.82 -30.55 -28.38
C GLY A 493 25.34 -29.37 -29.23
N GLY A 494 24.55 -28.50 -28.59
CA GLY A 494 24.13 -27.22 -29.15
C GLY A 494 22.76 -27.31 -29.82
N CYS A 495 21.75 -26.68 -29.22
CA CYS A 495 20.54 -26.45 -30.00
C CYS A 495 20.87 -25.39 -31.08
N LEU A 496 20.82 -25.81 -32.35
CA LEU A 496 21.20 -24.99 -33.51
C LEU A 496 20.35 -23.70 -33.67
N ASN A 497 19.26 -23.56 -32.90
CA ASN A 497 18.34 -22.41 -32.95
C ASN A 497 17.98 -21.86 -31.55
N CYS A 498 18.93 -21.79 -30.61
CA CYS A 498 18.69 -21.29 -29.24
C CYS A 498 18.57 -19.74 -29.13
N GLY A 499 18.24 -19.02 -30.20
CA GLY A 499 18.17 -17.55 -30.19
C GLY A 499 16.97 -16.99 -29.41
N SER A 500 15.84 -17.71 -29.41
CA SER A 500 14.60 -17.32 -28.72
C SER A 500 14.23 -18.36 -27.66
N ILE A 501 14.45 -18.03 -26.40
CA ILE A 501 13.95 -18.83 -25.28
C ILE A 501 12.53 -18.37 -25.01
N ASN A 502 11.55 -19.23 -25.26
CA ASN A 502 10.19 -19.01 -24.76
C ASN A 502 10.12 -19.54 -23.32
N PRO A 503 9.95 -18.69 -22.30
CA PRO A 503 9.84 -19.13 -20.90
C PRO A 503 8.66 -20.09 -20.67
N GLU A 504 7.63 -20.04 -21.52
CA GLU A 504 6.49 -20.94 -21.47
C GLU A 504 6.90 -22.41 -21.67
N GLN A 505 7.96 -22.67 -22.46
CA GLN A 505 8.46 -24.03 -22.67
C GLN A 505 8.83 -24.72 -21.35
N ILE A 506 9.28 -23.97 -20.35
CA ILE A 506 9.61 -24.54 -19.03
C ILE A 506 8.33 -25.11 -18.40
N LEU A 507 7.25 -24.34 -18.37
CA LEU A 507 5.98 -24.76 -17.80
C LEU A 507 5.33 -25.87 -18.64
N GLU A 508 5.40 -25.81 -19.96
CA GLU A 508 4.92 -26.86 -20.85
C GLU A 508 5.60 -28.21 -20.61
N VAL A 509 6.93 -28.21 -20.39
CA VAL A 509 7.68 -29.43 -20.09
C VAL A 509 7.31 -30.00 -18.72
N ILE A 510 7.14 -29.13 -17.71
CA ILE A 510 6.74 -29.54 -16.35
C ILE A 510 5.31 -30.11 -16.33
N GLU A 511 4.40 -29.53 -17.13
CA GLU A 511 2.99 -29.92 -17.18
C GLU A 511 2.66 -30.96 -18.24
N ARG A 512 3.68 -31.48 -18.96
CA ARG A 512 3.49 -32.45 -20.03
C ARG A 512 2.81 -33.73 -19.52
N LYS A 513 1.78 -34.16 -20.24
CA LYS A 513 1.00 -35.36 -19.94
C LYS A 513 1.61 -36.59 -20.60
N GLU A 514 1.47 -37.75 -19.97
CA GLU A 514 1.80 -39.03 -20.59
C GLU A 514 0.87 -39.27 -21.78
N VAL A 515 1.39 -39.92 -22.83
CA VAL A 515 0.63 -40.34 -23.99
C VAL A 515 0.36 -41.84 -23.85
N ASP A 516 -0.90 -42.24 -23.98
CA ASP A 516 -1.28 -43.66 -23.96
C ASP A 516 -0.87 -44.39 -25.25
N GLU A 517 -1.02 -45.72 -25.27
CA GLU A 517 -0.72 -46.55 -26.44
C GLU A 517 -1.55 -46.18 -27.68
N ASN A 518 -2.68 -45.49 -27.49
CA ASN A 518 -3.56 -45.01 -28.56
C ASN A 518 -3.17 -43.62 -29.08
N GLY A 519 -2.12 -43.01 -28.54
CA GLY A 519 -1.65 -41.68 -28.93
C GLY A 519 -2.40 -40.51 -28.28
N ASN A 520 -3.27 -40.77 -27.29
CA ASN A 520 -4.02 -39.73 -26.57
C ASN A 520 -3.30 -39.29 -25.29
N PHE A 521 -3.39 -38.00 -24.97
CA PHE A 521 -2.88 -37.49 -23.69
C PHE A 521 -3.72 -37.98 -22.51
N THR A 522 -3.08 -38.67 -21.58
CA THR A 522 -3.70 -39.10 -20.33
C THR A 522 -3.90 -37.95 -19.35
N THR A 523 -4.55 -38.20 -18.22
CA THR A 523 -4.67 -37.24 -17.12
C THR A 523 -3.42 -37.15 -16.24
N LYS A 524 -2.48 -38.10 -16.37
CA LYS A 524 -1.26 -38.17 -15.58
C LYS A 524 -0.13 -37.40 -16.23
N ARG A 525 0.73 -36.80 -15.40
CA ARG A 525 1.92 -36.11 -15.88
C ARG A 525 3.00 -37.12 -16.23
N GLN A 526 3.84 -36.77 -17.20
CA GLN A 526 4.99 -37.59 -17.59
C GLN A 526 6.00 -37.74 -16.45
N VAL A 527 6.18 -36.69 -15.66
CA VAL A 527 7.03 -36.69 -14.46
C VAL A 527 6.21 -36.09 -13.32
N GLU A 528 6.10 -36.83 -12.23
CA GLU A 528 5.34 -36.39 -11.07
C GLU A 528 6.12 -35.34 -10.25
N PRO A 529 5.44 -34.40 -9.55
CA PRO A 529 6.10 -33.33 -8.80
C PRO A 529 7.15 -33.82 -7.78
N GLN A 530 6.93 -35.00 -7.19
CA GLN A 530 7.88 -35.62 -6.26
C GLN A 530 9.17 -36.05 -6.98
N GLN A 531 9.06 -36.64 -8.16
CA GLN A 531 10.24 -37.06 -8.94
C GLN A 531 11.09 -35.86 -9.37
N TRP A 532 10.43 -34.77 -9.78
CA TRP A 532 11.13 -33.51 -10.05
C TRP A 532 11.90 -32.99 -8.84
N TYR A 533 11.31 -33.08 -7.65
CA TYR A 533 11.95 -32.69 -6.40
C TYR A 533 13.16 -33.58 -6.06
N ASP A 534 13.06 -34.88 -6.26
CA ASP A 534 14.14 -35.82 -5.96
C ASP A 534 15.37 -35.51 -6.84
N HIS A 535 15.17 -35.25 -8.15
CA HIS A 535 16.22 -34.79 -9.05
C HIS A 535 16.80 -33.42 -8.64
N TYR A 536 15.95 -32.50 -8.20
CA TYR A 536 16.39 -31.18 -7.72
C TYR A 536 17.27 -31.31 -6.47
N VAL A 537 16.94 -32.19 -5.54
CA VAL A 537 17.73 -32.41 -4.32
C VAL A 537 19.10 -32.97 -4.66
N GLU A 538 19.14 -33.99 -5.53
CA GLU A 538 20.37 -34.65 -5.96
C GLU A 538 21.32 -33.72 -6.71
N ILE A 539 20.80 -32.97 -7.69
CA ILE A 539 21.61 -32.15 -8.60
C ILE A 539 21.96 -30.79 -7.98
N ILE A 540 21.02 -30.15 -7.26
CA ILE A 540 21.11 -28.74 -6.88
C ILE A 540 21.15 -28.55 -5.36
N GLN A 541 20.14 -29.01 -4.62
CA GLN A 541 19.98 -28.64 -3.20
C GLN A 541 21.15 -29.09 -2.32
N ASN A 542 21.68 -30.30 -2.56
CA ASN A 542 22.79 -30.86 -1.79
C ASN A 542 24.12 -30.09 -1.95
N HIS A 543 24.24 -29.28 -3.02
CA HIS A 543 25.44 -28.49 -3.30
C HIS A 543 25.36 -27.05 -2.78
N VAL A 544 24.25 -26.66 -2.12
CA VAL A 544 24.10 -25.32 -1.55
C VAL A 544 24.85 -25.23 -0.22
N PRO A 545 25.82 -24.30 -0.08
CA PRO A 545 26.60 -24.16 1.16
C PRO A 545 25.72 -23.69 2.32
N VAL A 546 26.01 -24.20 3.52
CA VAL A 546 25.38 -23.75 4.77
C VAL A 546 26.32 -22.76 5.45
N ASN A 547 26.00 -21.47 5.38
CA ASN A 547 26.77 -20.42 6.03
C ASN A 547 26.29 -20.26 7.48
N GLY A 548 27.10 -20.73 8.44
CA GLY A 548 26.76 -20.69 9.87
C GLY A 548 27.26 -19.46 10.64
N HIS A 549 27.97 -18.53 10.00
CA HIS A 549 28.60 -17.39 10.67
C HIS A 549 27.74 -16.12 10.60
N LYS A 550 27.67 -15.39 11.72
CA LYS A 550 27.01 -14.08 11.77
C LYS A 550 27.93 -13.01 11.17
N GLU A 551 27.46 -12.35 10.12
CA GLU A 551 28.15 -11.20 9.51
C GLU A 551 27.50 -9.89 9.97
N ALA A 552 28.17 -8.75 9.77
CA ALA A 552 27.58 -7.45 10.12
C ALA A 552 26.31 -7.19 9.28
N LEU A 553 25.23 -6.75 9.94
CA LEU A 553 24.00 -6.38 9.24
C LEU A 553 24.17 -5.01 8.56
N PRO A 554 23.54 -4.81 7.38
CA PRO A 554 23.53 -3.52 6.69
C PRO A 554 22.96 -2.41 7.58
N LYS A 555 23.66 -1.27 7.66
CA LYS A 555 23.17 -0.09 8.38
C LYS A 555 21.87 0.41 7.76
N ASN A 556 20.86 0.65 8.59
CA ASN A 556 19.57 1.19 8.18
C ASN A 556 19.26 2.51 8.91
N ASN A 557 18.81 3.51 8.17
CA ASN A 557 18.38 4.81 8.67
C ASN A 557 16.92 4.82 9.17
N PHE A 558 16.20 3.71 9.03
CA PHE A 558 14.82 3.53 9.47
C PHE A 558 14.69 3.76 10.99
N ARG A 559 13.90 4.78 11.36
CA ARG A 559 13.59 5.08 12.76
C ARG A 559 12.16 5.59 12.85
N LEU A 560 11.34 4.87 13.61
CA LEU A 560 9.94 5.23 13.78
C LEU A 560 9.79 6.55 14.56
N PRO A 561 8.88 7.45 14.14
CA PRO A 561 8.52 8.63 14.92
C PRO A 561 7.76 8.26 16.20
N ASN A 562 7.80 9.14 17.20
CA ASN A 562 7.05 8.96 18.45
C ASN A 562 5.53 8.95 18.22
N VAL A 563 4.77 8.37 19.17
CA VAL A 563 3.31 8.22 19.14
C VAL A 563 2.57 9.52 18.81
N LEU A 564 2.97 10.66 19.39
CA LEU A 564 2.35 11.97 19.11
C LEU A 564 2.66 12.48 17.70
N LYS A 565 3.90 12.28 17.20
CA LYS A 565 4.26 12.63 15.83
C LYS A 565 3.48 11.76 14.83
N GLN A 566 3.35 10.46 15.11
CA GLN A 566 2.51 9.54 14.32
C GLN A 566 1.07 10.01 14.27
N LEU A 567 0.48 10.37 15.42
CA LEU A 567 -0.90 10.87 15.49
C LEU A 567 -1.07 12.11 14.61
N LYS A 568 -0.16 13.09 14.71
CA LYS A 568 -0.19 14.29 13.86
C LYS A 568 -0.09 13.94 12.37
N ILE A 569 0.78 13.00 11.99
CA ILE A 569 0.95 12.57 10.60
C ILE A 569 -0.33 11.91 10.07
N PHE A 570 -0.89 10.96 10.82
CA PHE A 570 -2.13 10.28 10.44
C PHE A 570 -3.30 11.26 10.35
N SER A 571 -3.45 12.20 11.30
CA SER A 571 -4.52 13.20 11.26
C SER A 571 -4.44 14.09 10.03
N ILE A 572 -3.25 14.60 9.69
CA ILE A 572 -3.05 15.44 8.50
C ILE A 572 -3.30 14.63 7.22
N ARG A 573 -2.77 13.41 7.14
CA ARG A 573 -2.97 12.53 5.99
C ARG A 573 -4.46 12.22 5.78
N ASN A 574 -5.17 11.89 6.85
CA ASN A 574 -6.60 11.59 6.82
C ASN A 574 -7.40 12.82 6.36
N LEU A 575 -7.12 13.99 6.95
CA LEU A 575 -7.78 15.24 6.59
C LEU A 575 -7.58 15.59 5.11
N LEU A 576 -6.33 15.51 4.61
CA LEU A 576 -6.03 15.82 3.20
C LEU A 576 -6.69 14.85 2.23
N SER A 577 -6.74 13.55 2.56
CA SER A 577 -7.41 12.54 1.74
C SER A 577 -8.90 12.86 1.59
N LYS A 578 -9.55 13.25 2.69
CA LYS A 578 -10.99 13.56 2.72
C LYS A 578 -11.30 14.91 2.07
N LEU A 579 -10.54 15.96 2.36
CA LEU A 579 -10.70 17.28 1.71
C LEU A 579 -10.47 17.24 0.20
N SER A 580 -9.64 16.30 -0.27
CA SER A 580 -9.40 16.09 -1.69
C SER A 580 -10.60 15.47 -2.42
N ASN A 581 -11.53 14.85 -1.70
CA ASN A 581 -12.78 14.32 -2.23
C ASN A 581 -13.92 15.34 -2.07
N LYS A 582 -14.11 16.20 -3.08
CA LYS A 582 -15.12 17.26 -3.07
C LYS A 582 -16.54 16.73 -2.88
N GLN A 583 -16.89 15.61 -3.50
CA GLN A 583 -18.22 15.01 -3.40
C GLN A 583 -18.51 14.56 -1.98
N TYR A 584 -17.55 13.89 -1.33
CA TYR A 584 -17.68 13.47 0.06
C TYR A 584 -17.85 14.67 1.00
N VAL A 585 -17.03 15.72 0.86
CA VAL A 585 -17.14 16.92 1.71
C VAL A 585 -18.47 17.63 1.50
N LEU A 586 -18.91 17.77 0.24
CA LEU A 586 -20.17 18.41 -0.10
C LEU A 586 -21.35 17.66 0.53
N LEU A 587 -21.45 16.35 0.31
CA LEU A 587 -22.54 15.54 0.86
C LEU A 587 -22.59 15.64 2.39
N ASN A 588 -21.46 15.48 3.08
CA ASN A 588 -21.41 15.54 4.55
C ASN A 588 -21.78 16.91 5.14
N LEU A 589 -21.56 18.00 4.42
CA LEU A 589 -21.92 19.35 4.88
C LEU A 589 -23.36 19.73 4.51
N PHE A 590 -23.87 19.27 3.36
CA PHE A 590 -25.23 19.56 2.92
C PHE A 590 -26.28 18.68 3.60
N GLU A 591 -25.98 17.42 3.87
CA GLU A 591 -26.90 16.47 4.52
C GLU A 591 -27.52 17.00 5.82
N PRO A 592 -26.76 17.50 6.83
CA PRO A 592 -27.36 18.03 8.06
C PRO A 592 -28.23 19.27 7.83
N ILE A 593 -27.90 20.11 6.83
CA ILE A 593 -28.70 21.29 6.49
C ILE A 593 -30.05 20.85 5.92
N VAL A 594 -30.04 19.91 4.97
CA VAL A 594 -31.25 19.38 4.34
C VAL A 594 -32.14 18.67 5.34
N LEU A 595 -31.56 17.80 6.20
CA LEU A 595 -32.32 17.13 7.25
C LEU A 595 -32.89 18.11 8.28
N GLY A 596 -32.12 19.14 8.65
CA GLY A 596 -32.59 20.21 9.54
C GLY A 596 -33.77 20.99 8.93
N LEU A 597 -33.68 21.33 7.64
CA LEU A 597 -34.76 21.98 6.89
C LEU A 597 -36.02 21.12 6.85
N ILE A 598 -35.89 19.87 6.42
CA ILE A 598 -37.01 18.93 6.29
C ILE A 598 -37.69 18.75 7.64
N LEU A 599 -36.92 18.37 8.67
CA LEU A 599 -37.49 18.08 9.98
C LEU A 599 -38.22 19.31 10.56
N SER A 600 -37.60 20.48 10.49
CA SER A 600 -38.14 21.69 11.09
C SER A 600 -39.32 22.25 10.33
N PHE A 601 -39.33 22.11 9.00
CA PHE A 601 -40.45 22.49 8.15
C PHE A 601 -41.71 21.68 8.48
N PHE A 602 -41.59 20.34 8.60
CA PHE A 602 -42.74 19.48 8.89
C PHE A 602 -43.26 19.60 10.33
N VAL A 603 -42.40 20.01 11.27
CA VAL A 603 -42.73 20.10 12.69
C VAL A 603 -43.19 21.51 13.09
N LYS A 604 -42.94 22.54 12.30
CA LYS A 604 -43.41 23.91 12.57
C LYS A 604 -44.93 23.99 12.46
N TYR A 605 -45.62 23.98 13.61
CA TYR A 605 -47.07 24.02 13.71
C TYR A 605 -47.51 24.87 14.91
N SER A 606 -48.56 25.69 14.75
CA SER A 606 -49.23 26.43 15.81
C SER A 606 -50.75 26.35 15.62
N VAL A 607 -51.50 26.57 16.71
CA VAL A 607 -52.96 26.72 16.66
C VAL A 607 -53.27 28.20 16.43
N GLY A 608 -53.74 28.56 15.22
CA GLY A 608 -54.05 29.95 14.81
C GLY A 608 -53.47 30.28 13.43
N ASP A 609 -53.72 31.50 12.93
CA ASP A 609 -53.17 31.98 11.64
C ASP A 609 -51.68 32.36 11.74
N ASP A 610 -51.22 32.78 12.93
CA ASP A 610 -49.83 33.14 13.19
C ASP A 610 -49.06 32.04 13.95
N TYR A 611 -47.77 31.91 13.65
CA TYR A 611 -46.89 30.98 14.35
C TYR A 611 -46.49 31.50 15.73
N ILE A 612 -46.87 30.75 16.76
CA ILE A 612 -46.46 30.99 18.15
C ILE A 612 -45.71 29.74 18.64
N PHE A 613 -44.42 29.89 18.94
CA PHE A 613 -43.56 28.79 19.38
C PHE A 613 -44.11 28.03 20.60
N ALA A 614 -44.64 28.75 21.60
CA ALA A 614 -45.21 28.15 22.80
C ALA A 614 -46.38 27.18 22.53
N ASN A 615 -47.11 27.37 21.42
CA ASN A 615 -48.25 26.54 21.05
C ASN A 615 -47.84 25.34 20.17
N ASN A 616 -46.55 25.15 19.91
CA ASN A 616 -46.08 24.08 19.04
C ASN A 616 -46.12 22.71 19.75
N LYS A 617 -47.20 21.97 19.48
CA LYS A 617 -47.41 20.61 20.00
C LYS A 617 -46.37 19.59 19.53
N ASN A 618 -45.68 19.86 18.41
CA ASN A 618 -44.75 18.93 17.79
C ASN A 618 -43.30 19.11 18.30
N LEU A 619 -43.04 20.02 19.26
CA LEU A 619 -41.71 20.23 19.83
C LEU A 619 -41.07 18.96 20.43
N PRO A 620 -41.78 18.10 21.19
CA PRO A 620 -41.21 16.84 21.67
C PRO A 620 -40.76 15.91 20.52
N ALA A 621 -41.52 15.88 19.42
CA ALA A 621 -41.17 15.11 18.23
C ALA A 621 -39.92 15.68 17.54
N PHE A 622 -39.77 17.01 17.48
CA PHE A 622 -38.54 17.65 16.98
C PHE A 622 -37.30 17.24 17.79
N ILE A 623 -37.38 17.32 19.12
CA ILE A 623 -36.27 16.96 20.01
C ILE A 623 -35.89 15.50 19.81
N PHE A 624 -36.88 14.60 19.81
CA PHE A 624 -36.66 13.17 19.62
C PHE A 624 -36.03 12.86 18.26
N MET A 625 -36.61 13.37 17.17
CA MET A 625 -36.08 13.14 15.82
C MET A 625 -34.69 13.75 15.63
N SER A 626 -34.39 14.88 16.29
CA SER A 626 -33.06 15.48 16.28
C SER A 626 -32.00 14.56 16.89
N VAL A 627 -32.33 13.86 17.97
CA VAL A 627 -31.46 12.85 18.59
C VAL A 627 -31.23 11.68 17.63
N ILE A 628 -32.28 11.17 16.97
CA ILE A 628 -32.16 10.07 16.02
C ILE A 628 -31.33 10.47 14.79
N VAL A 629 -31.54 11.66 14.25
CA VAL A 629 -30.74 12.21 13.14
C VAL A 629 -29.26 12.33 13.53
N SER A 630 -28.98 12.84 14.73
CA SER A 630 -27.61 12.89 15.26
C SER A 630 -26.95 11.51 15.32
N LEU A 631 -27.67 10.52 15.87
CA LEU A 631 -27.16 9.15 15.97
C LEU A 631 -26.92 8.53 14.58
N PHE A 632 -27.84 8.74 13.64
CA PHE A 632 -27.73 8.24 12.27
C PHE A 632 -26.53 8.86 11.53
N LEU A 633 -26.39 10.19 11.58
CA LEU A 633 -25.29 10.89 10.91
C LEU A 633 -23.92 10.44 11.46
N GLY A 634 -23.76 10.33 12.79
CA GLY A 634 -22.52 9.83 13.38
C GLY A 634 -22.19 8.39 12.96
N LEU A 635 -23.20 7.51 12.87
CA LEU A 635 -22.98 6.13 12.45
C LEU A 635 -22.60 6.02 10.98
N SER A 636 -23.32 6.73 10.11
CA SER A 636 -23.12 6.70 8.66
C SER A 636 -21.71 7.13 8.27
N VAL A 637 -21.22 8.22 8.85
CA VAL A 637 -19.90 8.80 8.52
C VAL A 637 -18.74 7.95 9.01
N SER A 638 -18.87 7.30 10.16
CA SER A 638 -17.79 6.52 10.78
C SER A 638 -17.73 5.05 10.35
N ALA A 639 -18.86 4.52 9.86
CA ALA A 639 -19.05 3.12 9.46
C ALA A 639 -18.02 2.62 8.43
N GLU A 640 -17.55 3.45 7.50
CA GLU A 640 -16.65 3.00 6.42
C GLU A 640 -15.15 3.25 6.67
N GLU A 641 -14.78 3.92 7.77
CA GLU A 641 -13.43 4.45 7.94
C GLU A 641 -12.34 3.38 8.08
N ILE A 642 -12.56 2.34 8.88
CA ILE A 642 -11.54 1.31 9.16
C ILE A 642 -11.53 0.25 8.06
N ILE A 643 -12.71 -0.16 7.58
CA ILE A 643 -12.82 -1.17 6.52
C ILE A 643 -12.18 -0.69 5.22
N GLY A 644 -12.32 0.60 4.88
CA GLY A 644 -11.69 1.19 3.69
C GLY A 644 -10.16 1.18 3.75
N ASP A 645 -9.57 1.39 4.93
CA ASP A 645 -8.12 1.43 5.12
C ASP A 645 -7.51 0.03 5.34
N ARG A 646 -8.31 -1.03 5.48
CA ARG A 646 -7.88 -2.37 5.94
C ARG A 646 -6.66 -2.91 5.21
N LYS A 647 -6.65 -2.86 3.87
CA LYS A 647 -5.53 -3.35 3.07
C LYS A 647 -4.26 -2.51 3.30
N ILE A 648 -4.40 -1.18 3.36
CA ILE A 648 -3.28 -0.27 3.64
C ILE A 648 -2.71 -0.53 5.04
N LEU A 649 -3.57 -0.75 6.04
CA LEU A 649 -3.15 -1.12 7.39
C LEU A 649 -2.39 -2.45 7.43
N GLU A 650 -2.80 -3.43 6.61
CA GLU A 650 -2.06 -4.70 6.49
C GLU A 650 -0.64 -4.47 5.96
N ARG A 651 -0.46 -3.61 4.95
CA ARG A 651 0.85 -3.18 4.47
C ARG A 651 1.65 -2.45 5.55
N GLU A 652 1.06 -1.45 6.20
CA GLU A 652 1.72 -0.63 7.22
C GLU A 652 2.04 -1.43 8.49
N SER A 653 1.39 -2.58 8.72
CA SER A 653 1.66 -3.45 9.88
C SER A 653 3.10 -3.94 9.94
N PHE A 654 3.78 -4.08 8.80
CA PHE A 654 5.21 -4.41 8.73
C PHE A 654 6.13 -3.38 9.37
N LEU A 655 5.67 -2.14 9.48
CA LEU A 655 6.42 -1.05 10.08
C LEU A 655 6.23 -1.00 11.60
N ASN A 656 5.34 -1.81 12.18
CA ASN A 656 4.97 -1.79 13.60
C ASN A 656 4.53 -0.39 14.08
N LEU A 657 3.70 0.30 13.29
CA LEU A 657 3.14 1.61 13.65
C LEU A 657 2.14 1.52 14.82
N SER A 658 1.96 2.63 15.52
CA SER A 658 1.05 2.73 16.66
C SER A 658 -0.41 2.69 16.21
N ARG A 659 -1.11 1.60 16.56
CA ARG A 659 -2.57 1.47 16.39
C ARG A 659 -3.33 2.56 17.14
N PHE A 660 -2.83 2.96 18.32
CA PHE A 660 -3.41 4.03 19.12
C PHE A 660 -3.38 5.38 18.37
N SER A 661 -2.24 5.70 17.74
CA SER A 661 -2.09 6.94 16.96
C SER A 661 -3.01 6.98 15.75
N TYR A 662 -3.15 5.85 15.04
CA TYR A 662 -4.07 5.72 13.91
C TYR A 662 -5.52 5.90 14.36
N LEU A 663 -5.98 5.15 15.36
CA LEU A 663 -7.37 5.19 15.81
C LEU A 663 -7.77 6.59 16.30
N ASN A 664 -6.93 7.21 17.15
CA ASN A 664 -7.22 8.56 17.65
C ASN A 664 -7.19 9.62 16.54
N SER A 665 -6.39 9.42 15.49
CA SER A 665 -6.43 10.34 14.34
C SER A 665 -7.78 10.32 13.61
N LYS A 666 -8.43 9.15 13.55
CA LYS A 666 -9.78 8.97 12.98
C LYS A 666 -10.84 9.56 13.91
N VAL A 667 -10.78 9.26 15.20
CA VAL A 667 -11.70 9.80 16.21
C VAL A 667 -11.69 11.32 16.22
N LEU A 668 -10.50 11.94 16.24
CA LEU A 668 -10.37 13.40 16.21
C LEU A 668 -10.98 14.03 14.96
N TYR A 669 -10.77 13.41 13.79
CA TYR A 669 -11.37 13.86 12.54
C TYR A 669 -12.90 13.73 12.55
N LEU A 670 -13.41 12.58 12.98
CA LEU A 670 -14.85 12.31 13.05
C LEU A 670 -15.55 13.25 14.04
N PHE A 671 -14.96 13.49 15.21
CA PHE A 671 -15.51 14.42 16.20
C PHE A 671 -15.53 15.85 15.66
N ALA A 672 -14.47 16.30 14.97
CA ALA A 672 -14.46 17.62 14.34
C ALA A 672 -15.52 17.76 13.24
N LEU A 673 -15.71 16.72 12.42
CA LEU A 673 -16.73 16.70 11.38
C LEU A 673 -18.14 16.70 11.98
N SER A 674 -18.42 15.83 12.94
CA SER A 674 -19.73 15.77 13.60
C SER A 674 -20.04 17.01 14.42
N ALA A 675 -19.05 17.65 15.05
CA ALA A 675 -19.23 18.96 15.69
C ALA A 675 -19.78 19.99 14.71
N LEU A 676 -19.20 20.07 13.51
CA LEU A 676 -19.65 20.96 12.45
C LEU A 676 -21.04 20.55 11.90
N GLN A 677 -21.27 19.26 11.66
CA GLN A 677 -22.57 18.75 11.17
C GLN A 677 -23.70 19.04 12.16
N MET A 678 -23.50 18.77 13.44
CA MET A 678 -24.50 19.06 14.48
C MET A 678 -24.72 20.55 14.64
N PHE A 679 -23.68 21.38 14.49
CA PHE A 679 -23.84 22.83 14.51
C PHE A 679 -24.74 23.31 13.36
N LEU A 680 -24.47 22.87 12.14
CA LEU A 680 -25.28 23.22 10.97
C LEU A 680 -26.73 22.74 11.10
N PHE A 681 -26.92 21.50 11.55
CA PHE A 681 -28.25 20.92 11.77
C PHE A 681 -29.05 21.71 12.82
N VAL A 682 -28.46 21.96 14.00
CA VAL A 682 -29.11 22.70 15.09
C VAL A 682 -29.37 24.14 14.70
N PHE A 683 -28.40 24.80 14.05
CA PHE A 683 -28.55 26.18 13.61
C PHE A 683 -29.75 26.35 12.68
N VAL A 684 -29.85 25.51 11.64
CA VAL A 684 -30.98 25.54 10.71
C VAL A 684 -32.28 25.20 11.42
N GLY A 685 -32.30 24.14 12.23
CA GLY A 685 -33.56 23.69 12.83
C GLY A 685 -34.13 24.62 13.89
N THR A 686 -33.27 25.17 14.75
CA THR A 686 -33.68 26.14 15.78
C THR A 686 -34.10 27.48 15.18
N MET A 687 -33.51 27.91 14.05
CA MET A 687 -33.93 29.11 13.34
C MET A 687 -35.34 28.98 12.74
N ILE A 688 -35.69 27.81 12.20
CA ILE A 688 -37.01 27.59 11.57
C ILE A 688 -38.10 27.43 12.62
N ILE A 689 -37.85 26.64 13.68
CA ILE A 689 -38.80 26.43 14.78
C ILE A 689 -38.85 27.64 15.72
N GLU A 690 -37.84 28.52 15.69
CA GLU A 690 -37.70 29.72 16.52
C GLU A 690 -37.40 29.40 18.01
N VAL A 691 -36.59 28.37 18.26
CA VAL A 691 -36.11 28.07 19.63
C VAL A 691 -35.13 29.15 20.08
N GLN A 692 -35.51 29.93 21.10
CA GLN A 692 -34.70 31.07 21.55
C GLN A 692 -33.71 30.68 22.66
N GLY A 693 -32.42 30.93 22.43
CA GLY A 693 -31.39 30.95 23.48
C GLY A 693 -30.85 29.59 23.95
N LEU A 694 -31.36 28.46 23.42
CA LEU A 694 -30.92 27.11 23.80
C LEU A 694 -30.05 26.42 22.74
N THR A 695 -29.59 27.15 21.71
CA THR A 695 -28.86 26.60 20.56
C THR A 695 -27.57 25.87 20.96
N LEU A 696 -26.86 26.37 21.98
CA LEU A 696 -25.60 25.76 22.45
C LEU A 696 -25.86 24.44 23.19
N GLN A 697 -26.90 24.38 24.01
CA GLN A 697 -27.29 23.17 24.74
C GLN A 697 -27.74 22.08 23.78
N TYR A 698 -28.58 22.44 22.80
CA TYR A 698 -28.96 21.54 21.71
C TYR A 698 -27.73 21.00 20.98
N TRP A 699 -26.81 21.89 20.63
CA TRP A 699 -25.58 21.50 19.97
C TRP A 699 -24.73 20.56 20.82
N LEU A 700 -24.51 20.84 22.11
CA LEU A 700 -23.68 20.01 22.99
C LEU A 700 -24.25 18.59 23.16
N VAL A 701 -25.55 18.47 23.41
CA VAL A 701 -26.19 17.16 23.59
C VAL A 701 -26.18 16.37 22.29
N LEU A 702 -26.59 16.98 21.17
CA LEU A 702 -26.58 16.29 19.87
C LEU A 702 -25.16 15.97 19.40
N PHE A 703 -24.17 16.81 19.69
CA PHE A 703 -22.76 16.52 19.43
C PHE A 703 -22.28 15.32 20.25
N SER A 704 -22.64 15.23 21.53
CA SER A 704 -22.28 14.09 22.38
C SER A 704 -22.89 12.77 21.87
N ALA A 705 -24.15 12.81 21.42
CA ALA A 705 -24.81 11.66 20.80
C ALA A 705 -24.13 11.24 19.50
N ALA A 706 -23.76 12.20 18.64
CA ALA A 706 -23.02 11.94 17.41
C ALA A 706 -21.62 11.35 17.70
N CYS A 707 -20.94 11.83 18.73
CA CYS A 707 -19.65 11.27 19.17
C CYS A 707 -19.76 9.80 19.62
N PHE A 708 -20.79 9.45 20.39
CA PHE A 708 -21.07 8.05 20.72
C PHE A 708 -21.28 7.22 19.45
N SER A 709 -22.13 7.70 18.54
CA SER A 709 -22.39 7.03 17.27
C SER A 709 -21.15 6.86 16.39
N ASN A 710 -20.26 7.85 16.37
CA ASN A 710 -18.97 7.75 15.67
C ASN A 710 -18.13 6.58 16.18
N LEU A 711 -18.05 6.43 17.51
CA LEU A 711 -17.28 5.33 18.12
C LEU A 711 -17.93 3.98 17.82
N LEU A 712 -19.26 3.91 17.91
CA LEU A 712 -20.00 2.69 17.58
C LEU A 712 -19.81 2.32 16.09
N GLY A 713 -19.84 3.29 15.19
CA GLY A 713 -19.60 3.05 13.76
C GLY A 713 -18.18 2.58 13.46
N LEU A 714 -17.16 3.10 14.15
CA LEU A 714 -15.79 2.56 14.06
C LEU A 714 -15.71 1.09 14.52
N ILE A 715 -16.42 0.72 15.60
CA ILE A 715 -16.48 -0.67 16.07
C ILE A 715 -17.08 -1.57 14.97
N ILE A 716 -18.20 -1.16 14.37
CA ILE A 716 -18.85 -1.89 13.27
C ILE A 716 -17.90 -1.99 12.07
N SER A 717 -17.24 -0.89 11.71
CA SER A 717 -16.27 -0.84 10.61
C SER A 717 -15.14 -1.86 10.79
N SER A 718 -14.67 -2.05 12.02
CA SER A 718 -13.61 -3.01 12.35
C SER A 718 -14.10 -4.47 12.40
N ALA A 719 -15.36 -4.69 12.78
CA ALA A 719 -15.93 -6.02 12.98
C ALA A 719 -16.44 -6.66 11.68
N MET A 720 -16.94 -5.85 10.75
CA MET A 720 -17.57 -6.33 9.52
C MET A 720 -16.54 -6.63 8.42
N SER A 721 -16.89 -7.58 7.55
CA SER A 721 -16.05 -7.98 6.41
C SER A 721 -16.38 -7.24 5.11
N SER A 722 -17.55 -6.60 5.02
CA SER A 722 -18.00 -5.88 3.83
C SER A 722 -18.79 -4.62 4.19
N VAL A 723 -18.76 -3.63 3.30
CA VAL A 723 -19.53 -2.37 3.45
C VAL A 723 -21.04 -2.63 3.40
N VAL A 724 -21.50 -3.60 2.59
CA VAL A 724 -22.93 -3.97 2.50
C VAL A 724 -23.45 -4.48 3.85
N THR A 725 -22.68 -5.31 4.54
CA THR A 725 -23.04 -5.81 5.88
C THR A 725 -23.17 -4.68 6.88
N ILE A 726 -22.36 -3.63 6.76
CA ILE A 726 -22.43 -2.46 7.65
C ILE A 726 -23.76 -1.73 7.48
N TYR A 727 -24.17 -1.46 6.24
CA TYR A 727 -25.46 -0.79 5.97
C TYR A 727 -26.67 -1.60 6.43
N ILE A 728 -26.62 -2.93 6.33
CA ILE A 728 -27.68 -3.81 6.86
C ILE A 728 -27.73 -3.74 8.39
N THR A 729 -26.59 -3.52 9.06
CA THR A 729 -26.48 -3.50 10.53
C THR A 729 -26.99 -2.19 11.15
N ILE A 730 -26.87 -1.06 10.45
CA ILE A 730 -27.27 0.27 10.98
C ILE A 730 -28.74 0.29 11.47
N PRO A 731 -29.75 -0.18 10.70
CA PRO A 731 -31.13 -0.26 11.18
C PRO A 731 -31.31 -1.12 12.43
N PHE A 732 -30.59 -2.25 12.56
CA PHE A 732 -30.67 -3.10 13.75
C PHE A 732 -30.16 -2.42 15.01
N ILE A 733 -29.34 -1.37 14.87
CA ILE A 733 -28.85 -0.55 15.98
C ILE A 733 -29.82 0.62 16.25
N LEU A 734 -30.31 1.28 15.21
CA LEU A 734 -31.17 2.45 15.36
C LEU A 734 -32.59 2.11 15.83
N VAL A 735 -33.19 1.01 15.38
CA VAL A 735 -34.56 0.64 15.77
C VAL A 735 -34.70 0.46 17.29
N PRO A 736 -33.80 -0.28 17.99
CA PRO A 736 -33.83 -0.32 19.45
C PRO A 736 -33.67 1.05 20.12
N GLN A 737 -32.80 1.91 19.58
CA GLN A 737 -32.60 3.27 20.09
C GLN A 737 -33.87 4.13 19.95
N ILE A 738 -34.65 3.92 18.88
CA ILE A 738 -35.93 4.60 18.65
C ILE A 738 -37.00 4.08 19.62
N LEU A 739 -37.10 2.77 19.78
CA LEU A 739 -38.16 2.15 20.58
C LEU A 739 -37.97 2.34 22.10
N LEU A 740 -36.71 2.30 22.56
CA LEU A 740 -36.36 2.37 23.98
C LEU A 740 -36.00 3.78 24.47
N SER A 741 -36.29 4.82 23.67
CA SER A 741 -36.07 6.22 24.07
C SER A 741 -37.09 6.73 25.11
N GLY A 742 -38.25 6.06 25.21
CA GLY A 742 -39.37 6.47 26.07
C GLY A 742 -40.35 7.43 25.41
N THR A 743 -40.08 7.94 24.21
CA THR A 743 -40.96 8.87 23.49
C THR A 743 -41.98 8.16 22.61
N VAL A 744 -41.56 7.11 21.88
CA VAL A 744 -42.43 6.38 20.93
C VAL A 744 -43.30 5.37 21.67
N VAL A 745 -42.72 4.69 22.67
CA VAL A 745 -43.41 3.73 23.52
C VAL A 745 -43.11 4.11 24.97
N GLU A 746 -44.16 4.40 25.73
CA GLU A 746 -44.06 4.64 27.16
C GLU A 746 -43.54 3.39 27.88
N TYR A 747 -42.64 3.56 28.85
CA TYR A 747 -41.99 2.44 29.53
C TYR A 747 -42.95 1.51 30.27
N ASP A 748 -44.08 2.02 30.74
CA ASP A 748 -45.12 1.24 31.42
C ASP A 748 -45.90 0.32 30.47
N ASN A 749 -45.87 0.65 29.17
CA ASN A 749 -46.54 -0.07 28.09
C ASN A 749 -45.59 -1.02 27.34
N LEU A 750 -44.33 -1.13 27.78
CA LEU A 750 -43.40 -2.13 27.26
C LEU A 750 -43.81 -3.55 27.68
N HIS A 751 -43.29 -4.54 26.97
CA HIS A 751 -43.55 -5.94 27.28
C HIS A 751 -43.27 -6.25 28.77
N PRO A 752 -44.17 -6.93 29.51
CA PRO A 752 -44.07 -7.11 30.96
C PRO A 752 -42.78 -7.79 31.47
N THR A 753 -42.06 -8.50 30.61
CA THR A 753 -40.75 -9.09 30.97
C THR A 753 -39.63 -8.04 31.09
N LEU A 754 -39.81 -6.88 30.45
CA LEU A 754 -38.82 -5.81 30.38
C LEU A 754 -39.13 -4.66 31.34
N THR A 755 -40.40 -4.45 31.69
CA THR A 755 -40.82 -3.39 32.61
C THR A 755 -41.27 -3.94 33.95
N ARG A 756 -40.89 -3.25 35.03
CA ARG A 756 -41.40 -3.52 36.38
C ARG A 756 -42.41 -2.47 36.84
N LYS A 757 -42.81 -1.52 35.97
CA LYS A 757 -43.73 -0.39 36.26
C LYS A 757 -43.35 0.46 37.50
N VAL A 758 -42.09 0.38 37.92
CA VAL A 758 -41.53 1.09 39.08
C VAL A 758 -40.24 1.81 38.70
N TYR A 759 -39.42 1.17 37.86
CA TYR A 759 -38.17 1.71 37.38
C TYR A 759 -38.11 1.61 35.87
N VAL A 760 -37.36 2.52 35.25
CA VAL A 760 -37.10 2.45 33.82
C VAL A 760 -36.30 1.16 33.52
N PRO A 761 -36.60 0.45 32.42
CA PRO A 761 -35.88 -0.76 32.08
C PRO A 761 -34.38 -0.51 31.92
N VAL A 762 -33.54 -1.40 32.47
CA VAL A 762 -32.07 -1.30 32.36
C VAL A 762 -31.60 -1.25 30.91
N ILE A 763 -32.33 -1.92 29.99
CA ILE A 763 -32.01 -1.89 28.56
C ILE A 763 -32.18 -0.48 27.98
N ALA A 764 -33.14 0.31 28.48
CA ALA A 764 -33.31 1.70 28.09
C ALA A 764 -32.25 2.62 28.71
N ASP A 765 -31.74 2.33 29.92
CA ASP A 765 -30.62 3.09 30.52
C ASP A 765 -29.32 2.99 29.71
N ILE A 766 -29.14 1.91 28.94
CA ILE A 766 -27.98 1.73 28.06
C ILE A 766 -28.10 2.59 26.79
N MET A 767 -29.31 3.02 26.40
CA MET A 767 -29.56 3.71 25.14
C MET A 767 -29.22 5.21 25.24
N PRO A 768 -28.25 5.72 24.47
CA PRO A 768 -27.93 7.15 24.50
C PRO A 768 -29.05 8.03 23.94
N SER A 769 -29.92 7.48 23.09
CA SER A 769 -31.09 8.20 22.58
C SER A 769 -32.01 8.68 23.70
N ARG A 770 -32.19 7.86 24.74
CA ARG A 770 -32.96 8.22 25.93
C ARG A 770 -32.31 9.42 26.63
N TRP A 771 -31.06 9.29 27.04
CA TRP A 771 -30.37 10.32 27.82
C TRP A 771 -30.29 11.64 27.07
N ALA A 772 -30.05 11.59 25.76
CA ALA A 772 -30.01 12.79 24.92
C ALA A 772 -31.40 13.44 24.80
N TYR A 773 -32.46 12.65 24.63
CA TYR A 773 -33.83 13.16 24.60
C TYR A 773 -34.24 13.78 25.95
N GLU A 774 -34.01 13.04 27.04
CA GLU A 774 -34.33 13.47 28.41
C GLU A 774 -33.58 14.76 28.76
N ALA A 775 -32.28 14.85 28.44
CA ALA A 775 -31.48 16.05 28.67
C ALA A 775 -32.04 17.27 27.93
N LEU A 776 -32.39 17.12 26.65
CA LEU A 776 -32.95 18.23 25.86
C LEU A 776 -34.36 18.61 26.28
N ALA A 777 -35.21 17.63 26.59
CA ALA A 777 -36.54 17.89 27.10
C ALA A 777 -36.48 18.63 28.43
N VAL A 778 -35.71 18.12 29.40
CA VAL A 778 -35.55 18.77 30.72
C VAL A 778 -34.99 20.18 30.56
N GLU A 779 -33.97 20.38 29.73
CA GLU A 779 -33.39 21.71 29.50
C GLU A 779 -34.42 22.69 28.88
N GLN A 780 -35.21 22.21 27.91
CA GLN A 780 -36.26 22.99 27.25
C GLN A 780 -37.40 23.39 28.21
N PHE A 781 -37.75 22.52 29.16
CA PHE A 781 -38.85 22.77 30.12
C PHE A 781 -38.40 23.35 31.46
N THR A 782 -37.11 23.38 31.76
CA THR A 782 -36.58 23.88 33.06
C THR A 782 -35.81 25.18 32.91
N ASN A 783 -34.95 25.27 31.89
CA ASN A 783 -33.95 26.33 31.77
C ASN A 783 -34.21 27.32 30.64
N ASN A 784 -35.26 27.10 29.84
CA ASN A 784 -35.72 28.07 28.86
C ASN A 784 -36.06 29.42 29.56
N ARG A 785 -35.76 30.55 28.89
CA ARG A 785 -35.95 31.91 29.44
C ARG A 785 -37.37 32.15 29.96
N PHE A 786 -38.35 31.55 29.32
CA PHE A 786 -39.75 31.61 29.73
C PHE A 786 -40.03 30.66 30.91
N GLU A 787 -39.83 29.36 30.72
CA GLU A 787 -40.18 28.31 31.69
C GLU A 787 -39.42 28.39 33.02
N ARG A 788 -38.19 28.94 33.03
CA ARG A 788 -37.40 29.08 34.25
C ARG A 788 -38.10 29.87 35.35
N ASN A 789 -38.99 30.80 34.98
CA ASN A 789 -39.75 31.60 35.92
C ASN A 789 -40.92 30.81 36.56
N PHE A 790 -41.42 29.79 35.86
CA PHE A 790 -42.60 29.01 36.26
C PHE A 790 -42.25 27.66 36.87
N PHE A 791 -41.12 27.06 36.47
CA PHE A 791 -40.72 25.70 36.82
C PHE A 791 -40.81 25.37 38.31
N ASN A 792 -40.30 26.24 39.20
CA ASN A 792 -40.34 26.00 40.63
C ASN A 792 -41.77 25.93 41.17
N TYR A 793 -42.66 26.76 40.64
CA TYR A 793 -44.07 26.78 41.02
C TYR A 793 -44.80 25.57 40.44
N ASP A 794 -44.61 25.26 39.16
CA ASP A 794 -45.24 24.08 38.54
C ASP A 794 -44.75 22.77 39.18
N MET A 795 -43.48 22.70 39.58
CA MET A 795 -42.95 21.59 40.37
C MET A 795 -43.63 21.50 41.74
N ALA A 796 -43.80 22.62 42.45
CA ALA A 796 -44.49 22.66 43.74
C ALA A 796 -45.97 22.24 43.60
N VAL A 797 -46.65 22.69 42.54
CA VAL A 797 -48.02 22.31 42.20
C VAL A 797 -48.10 20.81 41.91
N SER A 798 -47.21 20.29 41.07
CA SER A 798 -47.16 18.87 40.70
C SER A 798 -46.90 17.96 41.92
N GLN A 799 -45.92 18.30 42.75
CA GLN A 799 -45.62 17.56 43.99
C GLN A 799 -46.77 17.62 44.99
N SER A 800 -47.41 18.79 45.14
CA SER A 800 -48.56 18.95 46.04
C SER A 800 -49.76 18.14 45.54
N ASN A 801 -50.06 18.17 44.25
CA ASN A 801 -51.13 17.38 43.64
C ASN A 801 -50.87 15.87 43.76
N PHE A 802 -49.64 15.41 43.54
CA PHE A 802 -49.28 14.00 43.77
C PHE A 802 -49.53 13.60 45.23
N ARG A 803 -49.10 14.44 46.18
CA ARG A 803 -49.28 14.16 47.61
C ARG A 803 -50.76 14.17 48.01
N SER A 804 -51.54 15.17 47.60
CA SER A 804 -52.94 15.34 48.00
C SER A 804 -53.91 14.39 47.29
N SER A 805 -53.66 14.09 46.01
CA SER A 805 -54.59 13.37 45.13
C SER A 805 -54.23 11.89 44.96
N PHE A 806 -52.98 11.51 45.19
CA PHE A 806 -52.53 10.12 45.05
C PHE A 806 -51.97 9.53 46.35
N LEU A 807 -50.92 10.12 46.93
CA LEU A 807 -50.22 9.52 48.06
C LEU A 807 -51.08 9.46 49.33
N ILE A 808 -51.63 10.60 49.79
CA ILE A 808 -52.45 10.65 51.00
C ILE A 808 -53.72 9.79 50.88
N PRO A 809 -54.49 9.84 49.77
CA PRO A 809 -55.61 8.91 49.57
C PRO A 809 -55.19 7.44 49.58
N ARG A 810 -54.01 7.09 49.08
CA ARG A 810 -53.48 5.73 49.13
C ARG A 810 -53.10 5.31 50.56
N LEU A 811 -52.58 6.23 51.37
CA LEU A 811 -52.34 6.00 52.80
C LEU A 811 -53.67 5.84 53.56
N GLN A 812 -54.68 6.65 53.24
CA GLN A 812 -56.04 6.51 53.80
C GLN A 812 -56.64 5.14 53.45
N ALA A 813 -56.56 4.71 52.19
CA ALA A 813 -57.04 3.40 51.78
C ALA A 813 -56.29 2.25 52.48
N LYS A 814 -54.97 2.41 52.72
CA LYS A 814 -54.18 1.43 53.48
C LYS A 814 -54.52 1.40 54.96
N LEU A 815 -54.89 2.54 55.53
CA LEU A 815 -55.42 2.62 56.89
C LEU A 815 -56.78 1.92 56.97
N GLU A 816 -57.71 2.22 56.07
CA GLU A 816 -59.02 1.54 55.99
C GLU A 816 -58.91 0.03 55.79
N GLU A 817 -57.97 -0.42 54.94
CA GLU A 817 -57.67 -1.85 54.77
C GLU A 817 -57.16 -2.47 56.08
N SER A 818 -56.35 -1.74 56.84
CA SER A 818 -55.81 -2.21 58.12
C SER A 818 -56.91 -2.28 59.20
N ILE A 819 -57.83 -1.32 59.23
CA ILE A 819 -59.03 -1.31 60.09
C ILE A 819 -59.95 -2.49 59.72
N ARG A 820 -60.13 -2.77 58.43
CA ARG A 820 -60.96 -3.90 58.00
C ARG A 820 -60.33 -5.24 58.37
N LEU A 821 -59.00 -5.35 58.32
CA LEU A 821 -58.26 -6.55 58.71
C LEU A 821 -58.24 -6.76 60.22
N SER A 822 -58.18 -5.69 61.04
CA SER A 822 -58.27 -5.79 62.49
C SER A 822 -59.65 -6.25 62.97
N SER A 823 -60.71 -5.87 62.24
CA SER A 823 -62.10 -6.26 62.53
C SER A 823 -62.54 -7.61 61.93
N SER A 824 -61.63 -8.37 61.30
CA SER A 824 -61.95 -9.68 60.69
C SER A 824 -61.85 -10.83 61.70
N GLU A 825 -62.59 -11.93 61.50
CA GLU A 825 -62.60 -13.09 62.41
C GLU A 825 -61.21 -13.74 62.61
N SER A 826 -60.25 -13.49 61.72
CA SER A 826 -58.85 -13.94 61.83
C SER A 826 -57.87 -12.82 61.41
N PRO A 827 -57.46 -11.94 62.33
CA PRO A 827 -56.64 -10.78 62.00
C PRO A 827 -55.21 -11.20 61.61
N ASN A 828 -54.79 -10.86 60.38
CA ASN A 828 -53.43 -11.06 59.91
C ASN A 828 -52.50 -9.96 60.47
N GLN A 829 -52.08 -10.11 61.73
CA GLN A 829 -51.25 -9.13 62.46
C GLN A 829 -49.94 -8.79 61.73
N GLN A 830 -49.36 -9.72 60.97
CA GLN A 830 -48.15 -9.48 60.19
C GLN A 830 -48.39 -8.51 59.02
N GLN A 831 -49.55 -8.57 58.38
CA GLN A 831 -49.93 -7.69 57.28
C GLN A 831 -50.32 -6.29 57.79
N ILE A 832 -51.05 -6.23 58.91
CA ILE A 832 -51.37 -4.97 59.61
C ILE A 832 -50.08 -4.25 60.02
N GLY A 833 -49.16 -4.94 60.72
CA GLY A 833 -47.88 -4.35 61.12
C GLY A 833 -47.03 -3.85 59.94
N LYS A 834 -47.12 -4.47 58.76
CA LYS A 834 -46.47 -3.98 57.53
C LYS A 834 -47.11 -2.71 56.99
N HIS A 835 -48.45 -2.64 56.94
CA HIS A 835 -49.17 -1.45 56.48
C HIS A 835 -48.94 -0.26 57.41
N VAL A 836 -48.99 -0.48 58.72
CA VAL A 836 -48.82 0.56 59.75
C VAL A 836 -47.39 1.12 59.74
N LYS A 837 -46.38 0.26 59.59
CA LYS A 837 -44.98 0.69 59.42
C LYS A 837 -44.78 1.49 58.13
N LEU A 838 -45.43 1.09 57.04
CA LEU A 838 -45.40 1.84 55.78
C LEU A 838 -46.00 3.24 55.99
N ILE A 839 -47.16 3.34 56.63
CA ILE A 839 -47.81 4.62 56.92
C ILE A 839 -46.90 5.50 57.79
N GLY A 840 -46.33 4.96 58.87
CA GLY A 840 -45.40 5.71 59.74
C GLY A 840 -44.16 6.22 59.02
N ASN A 841 -43.57 5.43 58.11
CA ASN A 841 -42.42 5.85 57.31
C ASN A 841 -42.76 6.94 56.30
N GLU A 842 -43.89 6.80 55.60
CA GLU A 842 -44.35 7.78 54.61
C GLU A 842 -44.81 9.09 55.26
N LEU A 843 -45.39 9.03 56.47
CA LEU A 843 -45.72 10.23 57.24
C LEU A 843 -44.48 11.02 57.67
N ASP A 844 -43.44 10.34 58.16
CA ASP A 844 -42.17 11.00 58.51
C ASP A 844 -41.54 11.67 57.28
N ALA A 845 -41.60 11.02 56.11
CA ALA A 845 -41.18 11.61 54.84
C ALA A 845 -42.03 12.83 54.44
N LEU A 846 -43.36 12.76 54.59
CA LEU A 846 -44.28 13.85 54.26
C LEU A 846 -44.10 15.06 55.18
N VAL A 847 -43.93 14.84 56.48
CA VAL A 847 -43.70 15.90 57.48
C VAL A 847 -42.42 16.66 57.15
N LYS A 848 -41.32 15.95 56.87
CA LYS A 848 -40.05 16.56 56.43
C LYS A 848 -40.19 17.37 55.14
N ALA A 849 -41.07 16.95 54.24
CA ALA A 849 -41.23 17.56 52.92
C ALA A 849 -42.27 18.68 52.85
N THR A 850 -43.08 18.90 53.90
CA THR A 850 -44.18 19.89 53.92
C THR A 850 -44.11 20.89 55.08
N SER A 851 -43.16 20.72 56.01
CA SER A 851 -42.98 21.59 57.19
C SER A 851 -44.24 21.69 58.08
N VAL A 852 -45.08 20.66 58.07
CA VAL A 852 -46.27 20.53 58.92
C VAL A 852 -45.86 19.92 60.28
N PRO A 853 -46.52 20.23 61.42
CA PRO A 853 -46.22 19.61 62.71
C PRO A 853 -46.22 18.07 62.63
N PRO A 854 -45.26 17.39 63.30
CA PRO A 854 -45.17 15.92 63.28
C PRO A 854 -46.38 15.28 63.97
N PHE A 855 -46.72 14.06 63.55
CA PHE A 855 -47.78 13.28 64.17
C PHE A 855 -47.32 12.71 65.53
N GLU A 856 -48.16 12.81 66.55
CA GLU A 856 -47.81 12.48 67.95
C GLU A 856 -47.39 11.01 68.12
N TYR A 857 -48.10 10.07 67.49
CA TYR A 857 -47.85 8.62 67.58
C TYR A 857 -46.95 8.06 66.46
N THR A 858 -46.06 8.88 65.87
CA THR A 858 -45.22 8.43 64.73
C THR A 858 -44.32 7.23 65.10
N GLU A 859 -43.79 7.19 66.32
CA GLU A 859 -42.93 6.09 66.76
C GLU A 859 -43.70 4.79 67.05
N ASP A 860 -44.97 4.89 67.47
CA ASP A 860 -45.84 3.73 67.69
C ASP A 860 -46.28 3.11 66.36
N LEU A 861 -46.55 3.95 65.34
CA LEU A 861 -46.77 3.50 63.96
C LEU A 861 -45.52 2.79 63.38
N LYS A 862 -44.31 3.26 63.69
CA LYS A 862 -43.05 2.60 63.27
C LYS A 862 -42.81 1.27 64.00
N ARG A 863 -43.34 1.09 65.20
CA ARG A 863 -43.35 -0.20 65.91
C ARG A 863 -44.40 -1.16 65.35
N GLY A 864 -45.41 -0.63 64.65
CA GLY A 864 -46.49 -1.39 64.01
C GLY A 864 -47.69 -1.56 64.93
N GLU A 865 -47.82 -0.70 65.94
CA GLU A 865 -48.93 -0.70 66.90
C GLU A 865 -50.09 0.13 66.34
N LEU A 866 -51.31 -0.40 66.43
CA LEU A 866 -52.53 0.23 65.94
C LEU A 866 -53.64 0.02 66.97
N ASN A 867 -53.99 1.09 67.69
CA ASN A 867 -55.08 1.14 68.66
C ASN A 867 -56.19 2.07 68.15
N ASP A 868 -57.40 1.96 68.69
CA ASP A 868 -58.56 2.77 68.26
C ASP A 868 -58.30 4.29 68.39
N ASP A 869 -57.60 4.73 69.44
CA ASP A 869 -57.20 6.13 69.62
C ASP A 869 -56.22 6.60 68.52
N ILE A 870 -55.27 5.74 68.15
CA ILE A 870 -54.29 6.03 67.08
C ILE A 870 -55.00 6.10 65.73
N ILE A 871 -56.02 5.26 65.50
CA ILE A 871 -56.79 5.23 64.25
C ILE A 871 -57.55 6.55 64.05
N ASP A 872 -58.25 7.03 65.06
CA ASP A 872 -59.05 8.25 64.99
C ASP A 872 -58.16 9.48 64.79
N GLU A 873 -57.07 9.59 65.54
CA GLU A 873 -56.12 10.68 65.37
C GLU A 873 -55.38 10.64 64.04
N LEU A 874 -54.96 9.46 63.58
CA LEU A 874 -54.29 9.26 62.30
C LEU A 874 -55.21 9.62 61.13
N SER A 875 -56.48 9.25 61.20
CA SER A 875 -57.49 9.60 60.19
C SER A 875 -57.70 11.13 60.11
N GLY A 876 -57.83 11.78 61.27
CA GLY A 876 -57.93 13.24 61.38
C GLY A 876 -56.68 13.96 60.85
N TYR A 877 -55.49 13.45 61.20
CA TYR A 877 -54.22 14.00 60.76
C TYR A 877 -54.00 13.85 59.26
N LEU A 878 -54.36 12.71 58.66
CA LEU A 878 -54.30 12.51 57.20
C LEU A 878 -55.26 13.46 56.46
N PHE A 879 -56.45 13.74 57.01
CA PHE A 879 -57.37 14.71 56.46
C PHE A 879 -56.82 16.14 56.53
N PHE A 880 -56.24 16.52 57.68
CA PHE A 880 -55.54 17.79 57.86
C PHE A 880 -54.39 17.94 56.85
N LEU A 881 -53.50 16.96 56.75
CA LEU A 881 -52.40 16.94 55.79
C LEU A 881 -52.89 17.11 54.35
N LYS A 882 -53.95 16.38 53.95
CA LYS A 882 -54.53 16.48 52.61
C LYS A 882 -54.95 17.91 52.31
N ARG A 883 -55.62 18.57 53.26
CA ARG A 883 -56.08 19.95 53.13
C ARG A 883 -54.91 20.93 53.05
N THR A 884 -53.94 20.82 53.95
CA THR A 884 -52.77 21.72 53.98
C THR A 884 -51.93 21.61 52.71
N VAL A 885 -51.69 20.39 52.21
CA VAL A 885 -50.99 20.16 50.94
C VAL A 885 -51.77 20.73 49.75
N ALA A 886 -53.10 20.60 49.74
CA ALA A 886 -53.94 21.20 48.70
C ALA A 886 -53.93 22.74 48.75
N GLU A 887 -53.88 23.34 49.95
CA GLU A 887 -53.73 24.79 50.12
C GLU A 887 -52.36 25.28 49.61
N ASN A 888 -51.27 24.53 49.86
CA ASN A 888 -49.96 24.81 49.30
C ASN A 888 -49.98 24.81 47.75
N SER A 889 -50.70 23.86 47.14
CA SER A 889 -50.88 23.85 45.68
C SER A 889 -51.60 25.11 45.18
N LYS A 890 -52.67 25.55 45.87
CA LYS A 890 -53.41 26.77 45.49
C LYS A 890 -52.54 28.02 45.61
N LYS A 891 -51.74 28.10 46.66
CA LYS A 891 -50.78 29.20 46.86
C LYS A 891 -49.74 29.22 45.73
N ALA A 892 -49.15 28.08 45.39
CA ALA A 892 -48.19 27.99 44.29
C ALA A 892 -48.81 28.36 42.93
N ILE A 893 -50.08 27.99 42.66
CA ILE A 893 -50.80 28.44 41.45
C ILE A 893 -50.99 29.96 41.46
N HIS A 894 -51.38 30.54 42.59
CA HIS A 894 -51.55 32.00 42.70
C HIS A 894 -50.23 32.75 42.48
N ASP A 895 -49.15 32.29 43.11
CA ASP A 895 -47.81 32.87 42.95
C ASP A 895 -47.33 32.73 41.50
N ARG A 896 -47.62 31.61 40.83
CA ARG A 896 -47.32 31.42 39.40
C ARG A 896 -48.11 32.37 38.51
N ASP A 897 -49.42 32.47 38.73
CA ASP A 897 -50.32 33.30 37.93
C ASP A 897 -50.01 34.80 38.12
N SER A 898 -49.44 35.19 39.27
CA SER A 898 -48.95 36.54 39.53
C SER A 898 -47.80 36.98 38.62
N ILE A 899 -47.10 36.06 37.96
CA ILE A 899 -46.01 36.36 37.02
C ILE A 899 -46.56 36.76 35.64
N TYR A 900 -47.79 36.35 35.31
CA TYR A 900 -48.45 36.71 34.05
C TYR A 900 -49.08 38.11 34.07
N ASN A 901 -49.43 38.61 35.26
CA ASN A 901 -50.03 39.92 35.50
C ASN A 901 -48.95 40.96 35.83
#